data_AF-A0A6P6Y9D3-F1
#
_entry.id   AF-A0A6P6Y9D3-F1
#
_cell.length_a   1.000
_cell.length_b   1.000
_cell.length_c   1.000
_cell.angle_alpha   90.00
_cell.angle_beta   90.00
_cell.angle_gamma   90.00
#
_symmetry.space_group_name_H-M   'P 1'
#
loop_
_entity.id
_entity.type
_entity.pdbx_description
1 polymer ?
#
loop_
_entity_poly.entity_id
_entity_poly.type
_entity_poly.pdbx_seq_one_letter_code
_entity_poly.pdbx_strand_id
1 'polypeptide(L)'
;MNENEEYVLQLSDQRIDFKPVSKNVSVFYDESNRQVFIVIDRGSEAIIVKNPDGFIMNFCIQDRGNIFSIKFSPNYEILSLQRSTEFVEFFLFKNNQPQEIFTHKLKKNGKILGFFWTNNNEIVIISNNGIDYLQVLIEKKSLKSLKSFSLTVDWFVFQPASGILLIANGTFGNVIHPFSFRLSNVYRLNKFEVEWTKNTNNNYLQERDVTVANLYGKPRLLILRHHPIAKDQFGACVIIYTFHKKDLQPQKTDILITNLTGRFATNIVDDLVIIHHQTTKSSMIFDINLSANEINDQIKFHLPIISKCTIRPYKINNVIDYDLYSPNWVIFQPNIIIDAKYGCLWFLELNLEFIERLIKNVPILIDFLLLRRNSKQNILKVCRNIVRISKKYGQNPIGNLSLVFNKLNLTYKESFSNTNTPMDSSSSSFDYVRQKTRTTIDQKDILSNFFDYFTEDDIDNHLGIAIIFEYVYSLSSHDIEIEFFIYEFLINYLIKSGNYYQMHQFLQYHVFNDSTHLACLLLSLNKKYPYGYQLGLDMLKRLNKTDDEIIEVLLSQNQIIRALRYLEKYGDIYSVSARKFLETAYATKDTKIFHQVYKFFQLRNLKLRNSLEFVKGENCTVYEKHFENIFGSKISVLL
;
A
#
# COMPACT_ATOMS: atom_id res chain seq x y z
N MET A 1 -4.93 -8.43 -33.12
CA MET A 1 -4.79 -8.69 -31.67
C MET A 1 -6.21 -8.70 -31.13
N ASN A 2 -6.67 -9.78 -30.54
CA ASN A 2 -8.00 -9.79 -29.95
C ASN A 2 -7.98 -8.88 -28.72
N GLU A 3 -8.68 -7.75 -28.77
CA GLU A 3 -8.90 -6.83 -27.64
C GLU A 3 -9.72 -7.46 -26.50
N ASN A 4 -9.98 -8.77 -26.56
CA ASN A 4 -10.80 -9.54 -25.61
C ASN A 4 -9.99 -10.45 -24.66
N GLU A 5 -8.65 -10.43 -24.71
CA GLU A 5 -7.85 -11.25 -23.80
C GLU A 5 -7.44 -10.46 -22.55
N GLU A 6 -7.98 -10.88 -21.42
CA GLU A 6 -7.78 -10.28 -20.10
C GLU A 6 -6.52 -10.88 -19.45
N TYR A 7 -5.42 -10.13 -19.46
CA TYR A 7 -4.16 -10.57 -18.87
C TYR A 7 -3.92 -9.92 -17.52
N VAL A 8 -3.65 -10.75 -16.51
CA VAL A 8 -3.30 -10.31 -15.14
C VAL A 8 -1.80 -10.11 -14.98
N LEU A 9 -1.01 -10.72 -15.86
CA LEU A 9 0.45 -10.60 -15.85
C LEU A 9 0.89 -9.93 -17.15
N GLN A 10 1.82 -9.01 -17.06
CA GLN A 10 2.43 -8.37 -18.23
C GLN A 10 3.92 -8.11 -17.98
N LEU A 11 4.69 -8.02 -19.06
CA LEU A 11 6.04 -7.49 -19.00
C LEU A 11 5.96 -5.96 -19.01
N SER A 12 6.85 -5.31 -18.26
CA SER A 12 6.93 -3.86 -18.18
C SER A 12 7.19 -3.23 -19.55
N ASP A 13 6.61 -2.05 -19.75
CA ASP A 13 6.90 -1.22 -20.93
C ASP A 13 8.33 -0.67 -20.86
N GLN A 14 8.77 -0.29 -19.66
CA GLN A 14 10.16 0.08 -19.39
C GLN A 14 11.01 -1.19 -19.27
N ARG A 15 11.73 -1.52 -20.34
CA ARG A 15 12.68 -2.64 -20.40
C ARG A 15 14.10 -2.13 -20.62
N ILE A 16 15.10 -2.94 -20.26
CA ILE A 16 16.50 -2.66 -20.57
C ILE A 16 16.91 -3.45 -21.80
N ASP A 17 17.24 -2.74 -22.88
CA ASP A 17 17.77 -3.32 -24.10
C ASP A 17 19.30 -3.42 -24.03
N PHE A 18 19.84 -4.57 -24.41
CA PHE A 18 21.25 -4.83 -24.55
C PHE A 18 21.54 -5.67 -25.80
N LYS A 19 22.81 -5.73 -26.20
CA LYS A 19 23.19 -6.50 -27.37
C LYS A 19 23.02 -8.00 -27.05
N PRO A 20 22.33 -8.79 -27.89
CA PRO A 20 22.19 -10.22 -27.69
C PRO A 20 23.54 -10.92 -27.42
N VAL A 21 23.51 -11.88 -26.49
CA VAL A 21 24.70 -12.65 -26.13
C VAL A 21 25.19 -13.40 -27.36
N SER A 22 26.49 -13.30 -27.61
CA SER A 22 27.19 -13.90 -28.75
C SER A 22 28.63 -14.21 -28.35
N LYS A 23 29.43 -14.76 -29.27
CA LYS A 23 30.84 -15.10 -28.98
C LYS A 23 31.65 -13.93 -28.41
N ASN A 24 31.30 -12.69 -28.80
CA ASN A 24 32.03 -11.48 -28.42
C ASN A 24 31.22 -10.59 -27.47
N VAL A 25 30.08 -11.07 -26.97
CA VAL A 25 29.20 -10.29 -26.09
C VAL A 25 28.75 -11.16 -24.95
N SER A 26 29.20 -10.84 -23.74
CA SER A 26 28.74 -11.47 -22.50
C SER A 26 27.94 -10.47 -21.66
N VAL A 27 27.01 -11.01 -20.89
CA VAL A 27 26.07 -10.21 -20.09
C VAL A 27 26.05 -10.76 -18.68
N PHE A 28 26.23 -9.87 -17.70
CA PHE A 28 26.21 -10.19 -16.28
C PHE A 28 25.18 -9.32 -15.57
N TYR A 29 24.58 -9.85 -14.52
CA TYR A 29 23.64 -9.11 -13.69
C TYR A 29 24.23 -8.93 -12.29
N ASP A 30 24.18 -7.71 -11.80
CA ASP A 30 24.59 -7.34 -10.45
C ASP A 30 23.32 -7.11 -9.63
N GLU A 31 22.97 -8.11 -8.81
CA GLU A 31 21.74 -8.12 -8.01
C GLU A 31 21.74 -7.02 -6.94
N SER A 32 22.92 -6.65 -6.42
CA SER A 32 23.04 -5.65 -5.35
C SER A 32 22.65 -4.26 -5.85
N ASN A 33 23.09 -3.90 -7.05
CA ASN A 33 22.78 -2.60 -7.68
C ASN A 33 21.62 -2.67 -8.69
N ARG A 34 21.09 -3.87 -8.94
CA ARG A 34 20.05 -4.18 -9.93
C ARG A 34 20.40 -3.66 -11.32
N GLN A 35 21.57 -4.00 -11.83
CA GLN A 35 22.08 -3.50 -13.11
C GLN A 35 22.66 -4.60 -13.99
N VAL A 36 22.70 -4.33 -15.28
CA VAL A 36 23.24 -5.24 -16.30
C VAL A 36 24.58 -4.71 -16.78
N PHE A 37 25.60 -5.55 -16.75
CA PHE A 37 26.88 -5.33 -17.41
C PHE A 37 26.88 -6.03 -18.76
N ILE A 38 27.23 -5.29 -19.80
CA ILE A 38 27.34 -5.78 -21.18
C ILE A 38 28.80 -5.64 -21.56
N VAL A 39 29.50 -6.76 -21.67
CA VAL A 39 30.91 -6.79 -22.02
C VAL A 39 31.02 -7.15 -23.50
N ILE A 40 31.70 -6.31 -24.26
CA ILE A 40 31.92 -6.47 -25.69
C ILE A 40 33.40 -6.63 -25.94
N ASP A 41 33.79 -7.82 -26.40
CA ASP A 41 35.17 -8.13 -26.75
C ASP A 41 35.46 -7.74 -28.22
N ARG A 42 36.38 -6.77 -28.39
CA ARG A 42 36.92 -6.30 -29.67
C ARG A 42 38.43 -6.00 -29.57
N GLY A 43 39.18 -6.78 -28.78
CA GLY A 43 40.62 -6.54 -28.50
C GLY A 43 40.88 -5.57 -27.34
N SER A 44 39.87 -4.85 -26.89
CA SER A 44 39.75 -4.25 -25.55
C SER A 44 38.32 -4.49 -25.08
N GLU A 45 38.12 -4.88 -23.82
CA GLU A 45 36.79 -5.17 -23.28
C GLU A 45 36.05 -3.87 -23.03
N ALA A 46 35.14 -3.51 -23.94
CA ALA A 46 34.24 -2.38 -23.76
C ALA A 46 33.06 -2.82 -22.88
N ILE A 47 32.83 -2.11 -21.79
CA ILE A 47 31.81 -2.43 -20.80
C ILE A 47 30.75 -1.33 -20.77
N ILE A 48 29.50 -1.73 -20.94
CA ILE A 48 28.32 -0.87 -20.85
C ILE A 48 27.50 -1.35 -19.66
N VAL A 49 27.21 -0.46 -18.72
CA VAL A 49 26.39 -0.74 -17.54
C VAL A 49 25.08 0.00 -17.68
N LYS A 50 23.97 -0.71 -17.51
CA LYS A 50 22.62 -0.16 -17.58
C LYS A 50 21.83 -0.57 -16.36
N ASN A 51 21.07 0.37 -15.81
CA ASN A 51 20.12 0.08 -14.74
C ASN A 51 18.68 0.46 -15.14
N PRO A 52 17.67 0.11 -14.32
CA PRO A 52 16.26 0.37 -14.60
C PRO A 52 15.90 1.86 -14.50
N ASP A 53 16.66 2.63 -13.72
CA ASP A 53 16.45 4.08 -13.50
C ASP A 53 16.97 4.94 -14.67
N GLY A 54 17.42 4.30 -15.77
CA GLY A 54 17.95 4.98 -16.95
C GLY A 54 19.44 5.36 -16.87
N PHE A 55 20.15 4.94 -15.82
CA PHE A 55 21.59 5.11 -15.73
C PHE A 55 22.30 4.30 -16.82
N ILE A 56 23.25 4.95 -17.49
CA ILE A 56 24.11 4.33 -18.49
C ILE A 56 25.55 4.78 -18.22
N MET A 57 26.46 3.82 -18.11
CA MET A 57 27.89 4.06 -17.92
C MET A 57 28.70 3.22 -18.90
N ASN A 58 29.71 3.85 -19.51
CA ASN A 58 30.57 3.20 -20.50
C ASN A 58 32.03 3.36 -20.08
N PHE A 59 32.79 2.28 -20.11
CA PHE A 59 34.23 2.29 -19.88
C PHE A 59 34.90 1.10 -20.56
N CYS A 60 36.23 1.06 -20.57
CA CYS A 60 36.99 -0.05 -21.12
C CYS A 60 37.92 -0.64 -20.06
N ILE A 61 38.13 -1.96 -20.12
CA ILE A 61 39.16 -2.66 -19.36
C ILE A 61 40.11 -3.33 -20.35
N GLN A 62 41.39 -3.43 -19.98
CA GLN A 62 42.36 -4.24 -20.72
C GLN A 62 41.86 -5.68 -20.82
N ASP A 63 41.82 -6.24 -22.03
CA ASP A 63 41.49 -7.64 -22.24
C ASP A 63 42.60 -8.53 -21.63
N ARG A 64 42.24 -9.28 -20.59
CA ARG A 64 43.10 -10.29 -19.94
C ARG A 64 42.39 -11.64 -19.82
N GLY A 65 41.48 -11.92 -20.75
CA GLY A 65 40.71 -13.17 -20.79
C GLY A 65 39.35 -13.10 -20.09
N ASN A 66 38.65 -14.24 -20.13
CA ASN A 66 37.23 -14.33 -19.84
C ASN A 66 36.82 -13.84 -18.45
N ILE A 67 35.76 -13.03 -18.42
CA ILE A 67 35.09 -12.60 -17.20
C ILE A 67 34.07 -13.66 -16.76
N PHE A 68 34.11 -14.05 -15.49
CA PHE A 68 33.12 -14.91 -14.84
C PHE A 68 32.07 -14.10 -14.08
N SER A 69 32.46 -12.99 -13.46
CA SER A 69 31.57 -12.11 -12.69
C SER A 69 32.16 -10.71 -12.59
N ILE A 70 31.30 -9.70 -12.64
CA ILE A 70 31.64 -8.28 -12.55
C ILE A 70 30.55 -7.55 -11.75
N LYS A 71 30.93 -6.81 -10.70
CA LYS A 71 29.97 -6.06 -9.86
C LYS A 71 30.59 -4.77 -9.34
N PHE A 72 29.75 -3.75 -9.14
CA PHE A 72 30.14 -2.51 -8.46
C PHE A 72 29.85 -2.59 -6.96
N SER A 73 30.64 -1.88 -6.16
CA SER A 73 30.22 -1.48 -4.82
C SER A 73 28.94 -0.61 -4.90
N PRO A 74 28.09 -0.56 -3.86
CA PRO A 74 26.84 0.18 -3.91
C PRO A 74 26.95 1.67 -4.25
N ASN A 75 28.10 2.29 -3.94
CA ASN A 75 28.41 3.68 -4.28
C ASN A 75 29.16 3.87 -5.61
N TYR A 76 29.33 2.81 -6.40
CA TYR A 76 30.01 2.81 -7.71
C TYR A 76 31.50 3.21 -7.67
N GLU A 77 32.14 3.24 -6.49
CA GLU A 77 33.55 3.63 -6.35
C GLU A 77 34.52 2.47 -6.64
N ILE A 78 34.10 1.22 -6.40
CA ILE A 78 34.96 0.06 -6.55
C ILE A 78 34.32 -0.93 -7.51
N LEU A 79 35.05 -1.29 -8.56
CA LEU A 79 34.66 -2.34 -9.48
C LEU A 79 35.43 -3.62 -9.14
N SER A 80 34.69 -4.71 -8.92
CA SER A 80 35.25 -6.03 -8.68
C SER A 80 35.04 -6.93 -9.89
N LEU A 81 36.10 -7.61 -10.29
CA LEU A 81 36.12 -8.44 -11.50
C LEU A 81 36.74 -9.80 -11.22
N GLN A 82 36.02 -10.88 -11.54
CA GLN A 82 36.54 -12.24 -11.45
C GLN A 82 36.83 -12.76 -12.86
N ARG A 83 38.11 -12.97 -13.18
CA ARG A 83 38.58 -13.61 -14.42
C ARG A 83 39.13 -15.01 -14.25
N SER A 84 39.22 -15.47 -13.01
CA SER A 84 39.73 -16.79 -12.67
C SER A 84 38.93 -17.36 -11.50
N THR A 85 38.97 -18.67 -11.36
CA THR A 85 38.48 -19.34 -10.16
C THR A 85 39.42 -19.13 -8.96
N GLU A 86 40.60 -18.53 -9.12
CA GLU A 86 41.57 -18.37 -8.04
C GLU A 86 41.66 -16.93 -7.48
N PHE A 87 41.21 -15.93 -8.24
CA PHE A 87 41.41 -14.53 -7.87
C PHE A 87 40.29 -13.59 -8.31
N VAL A 88 40.20 -12.45 -7.61
CA VAL A 88 39.34 -11.30 -7.95
C VAL A 88 40.21 -10.06 -8.06
N GLU A 89 40.04 -9.29 -9.13
CA GLU A 89 40.68 -8.00 -9.38
C GLU A 89 39.79 -6.86 -8.85
N PHE A 90 40.41 -5.82 -8.30
CA PHE A 90 39.73 -4.63 -7.79
C PHE A 90 40.24 -3.38 -8.50
N PHE A 91 39.32 -2.58 -9.03
CA PHE A 91 39.58 -1.31 -9.70
C PHE A 91 38.91 -0.17 -8.94
N LEU A 92 39.63 0.94 -8.78
CA LEU A 92 39.09 2.20 -8.27
C LEU A 92 38.48 2.93 -9.44
N PHE A 93 37.22 3.31 -9.30
CA PHE A 93 36.48 4.00 -10.33
C PHE A 93 36.52 5.51 -10.08
N LYS A 94 37.25 6.24 -10.93
CA LYS A 94 37.36 7.71 -10.85
C LYS A 94 37.12 8.31 -12.24
N ASN A 95 36.32 9.37 -12.31
CA ASN A 95 36.01 10.06 -13.58
C ASN A 95 35.52 9.09 -14.68
N ASN A 96 34.70 8.11 -14.30
CA ASN A 96 34.20 7.06 -15.19
C ASN A 96 35.27 6.17 -15.85
N GLN A 97 36.45 6.07 -15.25
CA GLN A 97 37.54 5.21 -15.71
C GLN A 97 38.01 4.27 -14.59
N PRO A 98 38.19 2.97 -14.88
CA PRO A 98 38.71 2.02 -13.91
C PRO A 98 40.23 2.13 -13.81
N GLN A 99 40.74 2.31 -12.60
CA GLN A 99 42.16 2.23 -12.28
C GLN A 99 42.43 0.98 -11.43
N GLU A 100 43.21 0.04 -11.94
CA GLU A 100 43.54 -1.19 -11.19
C GLU A 100 44.24 -0.85 -9.86
N ILE A 101 43.71 -1.40 -8.76
CA ILE A 101 44.26 -1.18 -7.42
C ILE A 101 45.14 -2.37 -7.03
N PHE A 102 44.56 -3.58 -6.99
CA PHE A 102 45.20 -4.82 -6.60
C PHE A 102 44.38 -6.05 -7.03
N THR A 103 45.02 -7.22 -6.98
CA THR A 103 44.40 -8.54 -7.20
C THR A 103 44.42 -9.35 -5.92
N HIS A 104 43.27 -9.87 -5.51
CA HIS A 104 43.16 -10.77 -4.38
C HIS A 104 43.15 -12.23 -4.85
N LYS A 105 44.24 -12.95 -4.58
CA LYS A 105 44.34 -14.39 -4.83
C LYS A 105 44.01 -15.18 -3.56
N LEU A 106 43.23 -16.26 -3.70
CA LEU A 106 42.95 -17.18 -2.59
C LEU A 106 44.25 -17.82 -2.08
N LYS A 107 44.41 -17.88 -0.75
CA LYS A 107 45.62 -18.42 -0.09
C LYS A 107 45.73 -19.95 -0.12
N LYS A 108 44.63 -20.66 -0.36
CA LYS A 108 44.53 -22.13 -0.41
C LYS A 108 44.17 -22.55 -1.84
N ASN A 109 44.35 -23.82 -2.22
CA ASN A 109 43.87 -24.41 -3.49
C ASN A 109 42.32 -24.46 -3.56
N GLY A 110 41.67 -23.33 -3.29
CA GLY A 110 40.23 -23.14 -3.36
C GLY A 110 39.83 -22.52 -4.69
N LYS A 111 38.56 -22.70 -5.02
CA LYS A 111 37.91 -22.13 -6.21
C LYS A 111 36.83 -21.15 -5.76
N ILE A 112 36.90 -19.91 -6.24
CA ILE A 112 35.88 -18.87 -6.06
C ILE A 112 34.65 -19.28 -6.86
N LEU A 113 33.54 -19.44 -6.15
CA LEU A 113 32.22 -19.72 -6.72
C LEU A 113 31.50 -18.41 -7.06
N GLY A 114 31.73 -17.36 -6.29
CA GLY A 114 31.20 -16.04 -6.57
C GLY A 114 31.51 -15.04 -5.46
N PHE A 115 31.04 -13.81 -5.64
CA PHE A 115 31.18 -12.73 -4.66
C PHE A 115 30.01 -11.75 -4.75
N PHE A 116 29.77 -11.02 -3.68
CA PHE A 116 28.80 -9.93 -3.64
C PHE A 116 29.20 -8.86 -2.63
N TRP A 117 28.73 -7.63 -2.86
CA TRP A 117 28.91 -6.51 -1.96
C TRP A 117 27.78 -6.45 -0.93
N THR A 118 28.13 -6.24 0.34
CA THR A 118 27.16 -6.02 1.42
C THR A 118 27.08 -4.55 1.85
N ASN A 119 28.14 -3.78 1.58
CA ASN A 119 28.25 -2.35 1.87
C ASN A 119 29.27 -1.70 0.91
N ASN A 120 29.45 -0.38 0.97
CA ASN A 120 30.33 0.38 0.06
C ASN A 120 31.77 -0.16 0.00
N ASN A 121 32.33 -0.60 1.13
CA ASN A 121 33.71 -1.11 1.24
C ASN A 121 33.78 -2.55 1.76
N GLU A 122 32.67 -3.28 1.73
CA GLU A 122 32.58 -4.62 2.32
C GLU A 122 32.08 -5.63 1.30
N ILE A 123 32.88 -6.68 1.11
CA ILE A 123 32.67 -7.70 0.10
C ILE A 123 32.72 -9.09 0.74
N VAL A 124 31.88 -9.97 0.25
CA VAL A 124 31.86 -11.39 0.64
C VAL A 124 32.33 -12.20 -0.55
N ILE A 125 33.37 -13.01 -0.35
CA ILE A 125 33.88 -13.97 -1.34
C ILE A 125 33.48 -15.37 -0.89
N ILE A 126 32.83 -16.11 -1.78
CA ILE A 126 32.41 -17.49 -1.57
C ILE A 126 33.32 -18.39 -2.38
N SER A 127 33.99 -19.31 -1.70
CA SER A 127 34.80 -20.35 -2.31
C SER A 127 34.22 -21.73 -2.00
N ASN A 128 34.68 -22.75 -2.72
CA ASN A 128 34.36 -24.14 -2.42
C ASN A 128 34.76 -24.58 -0.99
N ASN A 129 35.62 -23.81 -0.32
CA ASN A 129 36.14 -24.12 1.03
C ASN A 129 35.55 -23.21 2.12
N GLY A 130 34.70 -22.24 1.76
CA GLY A 130 33.99 -21.42 2.74
C GLY A 130 33.71 -20.00 2.30
N ILE A 131 33.40 -19.15 3.29
CA ILE A 131 33.06 -17.74 3.12
C ILE A 131 34.17 -16.88 3.73
N ASP A 132 34.61 -15.87 2.99
CA ASP A 132 35.45 -14.79 3.51
C ASP A 132 34.69 -13.46 3.43
N TYR A 133 34.39 -12.88 4.59
CA TYR A 133 33.83 -11.54 4.72
C TYR A 133 34.96 -10.54 4.95
N LEU A 134 35.12 -9.63 3.99
CA LEU A 134 36.32 -8.82 3.81
C LEU A 134 35.96 -7.34 3.70
N GLN A 135 36.86 -6.48 4.17
CA GLN A 135 36.81 -5.04 3.94
C GLN A 135 37.89 -4.64 2.93
N VAL A 136 37.51 -3.85 1.94
CA VAL A 136 38.44 -3.29 0.96
C VAL A 136 39.11 -2.04 1.52
N LEU A 137 40.45 -2.07 1.60
CA LEU A 137 41.25 -0.94 2.05
C LEU A 137 41.98 -0.33 0.84
N ILE A 138 41.38 0.70 0.24
CA ILE A 138 41.87 1.35 -0.98
C ILE A 138 43.31 1.86 -0.80
N GLU A 139 43.58 2.60 0.29
CA GLU A 139 44.91 3.17 0.57
C GLU A 139 45.99 2.09 0.73
N LYS A 140 45.65 0.97 1.36
CA LYS A 140 46.56 -0.16 1.61
C LYS A 140 46.58 -1.17 0.46
N LYS A 141 45.81 -0.94 -0.60
CA LYS A 141 45.67 -1.84 -1.76
C LYS A 141 45.52 -3.31 -1.35
N SER A 142 44.67 -3.58 -0.36
CA SER A 142 44.53 -4.90 0.25
C SER A 142 43.14 -5.15 0.82
N LEU A 143 42.85 -6.42 1.10
CA LEU A 143 41.66 -6.84 1.83
C LEU A 143 42.01 -7.12 3.30
N LYS A 144 41.20 -6.57 4.20
CA LYS A 144 41.21 -6.93 5.62
C LYS A 144 40.12 -7.96 5.89
N SER A 145 40.48 -9.10 6.45
CA SER A 145 39.48 -10.08 6.89
C SER A 145 38.71 -9.53 8.08
N LEU A 146 37.38 -9.46 7.95
CA LEU A 146 36.46 -9.15 9.03
C LEU A 146 36.04 -10.43 9.73
N LYS A 147 35.67 -11.46 8.94
CA LYS A 147 35.27 -12.77 9.45
C LYS A 147 35.40 -13.83 8.36
N SER A 148 35.79 -15.04 8.73
CA SER A 148 35.88 -16.18 7.79
C SER A 148 35.18 -17.40 8.36
N PHE A 149 34.52 -18.17 7.51
CA PHE A 149 33.82 -19.40 7.86
C PHE A 149 34.31 -20.52 6.96
N SER A 150 34.88 -21.58 7.56
CA SER A 150 35.33 -22.76 6.81
C SER A 150 34.20 -23.78 6.71
N LEU A 151 33.77 -24.09 5.50
CA LEU A 151 32.79 -25.13 5.19
C LEU A 151 32.86 -25.47 3.70
N THR A 152 32.54 -26.71 3.33
CA THR A 152 32.35 -27.05 1.92
C THR A 152 31.12 -26.33 1.37
N VAL A 153 31.22 -25.85 0.14
CA VAL A 153 30.14 -25.13 -0.55
C VAL A 153 29.87 -25.81 -1.89
N ASP A 154 28.68 -26.39 -2.02
CA ASP A 154 28.21 -27.01 -3.27
C ASP A 154 27.53 -25.96 -4.18
N TRP A 155 26.70 -25.11 -3.59
CA TRP A 155 26.10 -23.94 -4.23
C TRP A 155 25.74 -22.87 -3.18
N PHE A 156 25.48 -21.64 -3.63
CA PHE A 156 25.04 -20.55 -2.76
C PHE A 156 23.96 -19.70 -3.43
N VAL A 157 23.09 -19.08 -2.64
CA VAL A 157 22.10 -18.08 -3.09
C VAL A 157 22.20 -16.87 -2.18
N PHE A 158 22.37 -15.68 -2.75
CA PHE A 158 22.34 -14.43 -1.99
C PHE A 158 21.17 -13.56 -2.44
N GLN A 159 20.42 -13.03 -1.49
CA GLN A 159 19.39 -12.03 -1.77
C GLN A 159 19.73 -10.70 -1.09
N PRO A 160 20.14 -9.67 -1.85
CA PRO A 160 20.56 -8.39 -1.30
C PRO A 160 19.50 -7.72 -0.41
N ALA A 161 18.23 -7.75 -0.83
CA ALA A 161 17.13 -7.08 -0.13
C ALA A 161 16.85 -7.61 1.28
N SER A 162 17.20 -8.87 1.57
CA SER A 162 17.06 -9.48 2.90
C SER A 162 18.41 -9.64 3.61
N GLY A 163 19.53 -9.40 2.91
CA GLY A 163 20.87 -9.67 3.41
C GLY A 163 21.09 -11.14 3.80
N ILE A 164 20.33 -12.07 3.23
CA ILE A 164 20.43 -13.50 3.52
C ILE A 164 21.27 -14.17 2.44
N LEU A 165 22.31 -14.85 2.88
CA LEU A 165 23.09 -15.80 2.10
C LEU A 165 22.72 -17.21 2.55
N LEU A 166 22.35 -18.06 1.61
CA LEU A 166 22.23 -19.49 1.82
C LEU A 166 23.44 -20.18 1.21
N ILE A 167 24.06 -21.06 1.99
CA ILE A 167 25.05 -22.00 1.49
C ILE A 167 24.50 -23.39 1.65
N ALA A 168 24.63 -24.20 0.62
CA ALA A 168 24.31 -25.60 0.70
C ALA A 168 25.55 -26.47 0.67
N ASN A 169 25.47 -27.57 1.42
CA ASN A 169 26.34 -28.71 1.25
C ASN A 169 25.60 -30.02 1.50
N GLY A 170 26.34 -31.12 1.46
CA GLY A 170 25.86 -32.44 1.83
C GLY A 170 25.62 -33.33 0.62
N THR A 171 25.29 -34.60 0.88
CA THR A 171 25.23 -35.64 -0.16
C THR A 171 24.27 -35.29 -1.31
N PHE A 172 23.20 -34.53 -1.04
CA PHE A 172 22.25 -34.08 -2.05
C PHE A 172 22.22 -32.56 -2.23
N GLY A 173 23.20 -31.82 -1.69
CA GLY A 173 23.15 -30.36 -1.64
C GLY A 173 21.97 -29.81 -0.83
N ASN A 174 21.46 -30.59 0.14
CA ASN A 174 20.22 -30.32 0.86
C ASN A 174 20.41 -29.84 2.30
N VAL A 175 21.65 -29.76 2.79
CA VAL A 175 21.96 -29.18 4.10
C VAL A 175 22.24 -27.69 3.93
N ILE A 176 21.34 -26.85 4.42
CA ILE A 176 21.38 -25.41 4.22
C ILE A 176 21.97 -24.73 5.46
N HIS A 177 22.94 -23.84 5.24
CA HIS A 177 23.60 -22.98 6.22
C HIS A 177 23.25 -21.53 5.92
N PRO A 178 22.28 -20.93 6.62
CA PRO A 178 21.92 -19.54 6.39
C PRO A 178 22.88 -18.58 7.13
N PHE A 179 23.23 -17.49 6.47
CA PHE A 179 23.99 -16.38 7.03
C PHE A 179 23.20 -15.09 6.82
N SER A 180 23.10 -14.27 7.86
CA SER A 180 22.48 -12.95 7.79
C SER A 180 23.53 -11.86 7.93
N PHE A 181 23.62 -10.99 6.93
CA PHE A 181 24.49 -9.81 6.89
C PHE A 181 23.68 -8.57 7.28
N ARG A 182 24.19 -7.76 8.23
CA ARG A 182 23.54 -6.52 8.72
C ARG A 182 24.56 -5.54 9.26
N LEU A 183 24.52 -4.27 8.88
CA LEU A 183 25.34 -3.19 9.47
C LEU A 183 26.77 -3.64 9.82
N SER A 184 27.52 -4.13 8.83
CA SER A 184 28.90 -4.61 9.01
C SER A 184 29.10 -5.86 9.88
N ASN A 185 28.04 -6.58 10.21
CA ASN A 185 28.05 -7.82 10.98
C ASN A 185 27.49 -8.99 10.18
N VAL A 186 27.99 -10.20 10.50
CA VAL A 186 27.48 -11.45 9.94
C VAL A 186 27.17 -12.46 11.05
N TYR A 187 25.91 -12.92 11.01
CA TYR A 187 25.33 -13.90 11.92
C TYR A 187 25.13 -15.21 11.19
N ARG A 188 25.76 -16.28 11.70
CA ARG A 188 25.50 -17.64 11.22
C ARG A 188 24.26 -18.17 11.94
N LEU A 189 23.23 -18.53 11.18
CA LEU A 189 22.03 -19.15 11.70
C LEU A 189 22.21 -20.67 11.80
N ASN A 190 21.30 -21.33 12.51
CA ASN A 190 21.35 -22.79 12.65
C ASN A 190 21.14 -23.42 11.27
N LYS A 191 22.03 -24.36 10.94
CA LYS A 191 21.88 -25.18 9.75
C LYS A 191 20.66 -26.10 9.91
N PHE A 192 20.00 -26.41 8.82
CA PHE A 192 18.91 -27.37 8.78
C PHE A 192 19.01 -28.19 7.50
N GLU A 193 18.39 -29.36 7.53
CA GLU A 193 18.33 -30.24 6.37
C GLU A 193 16.97 -30.11 5.71
N VAL A 194 16.98 -29.85 4.41
CA VAL A 194 15.78 -29.94 3.59
C VAL A 194 15.59 -31.40 3.25
N GLU A 195 14.45 -31.97 3.63
CA GLU A 195 14.09 -33.32 3.25
C GLU A 195 14.19 -33.45 1.72
N TRP A 196 15.06 -34.33 1.23
CA TRP A 196 15.25 -34.57 -0.19
C TRP A 196 15.27 -36.06 -0.45
N THR A 197 14.34 -36.54 -1.26
CA THR A 197 14.32 -37.95 -1.68
C THR A 197 14.79 -38.03 -3.13
N LYS A 198 15.58 -39.06 -3.46
CA LYS A 198 16.09 -39.25 -4.83
C LYS A 198 14.92 -39.31 -5.81
N ASN A 199 14.96 -38.50 -6.85
CA ASN A 199 13.98 -38.53 -7.94
C ASN A 199 14.66 -38.93 -9.24
N THR A 200 13.96 -39.59 -10.17
CA THR A 200 14.56 -40.20 -11.37
C THR A 200 15.24 -39.18 -12.31
N ASN A 201 14.87 -37.90 -12.24
CA ASN A 201 15.36 -36.85 -13.15
C ASN A 201 16.23 -35.76 -12.49
N ASN A 202 16.23 -35.64 -11.16
CA ASN A 202 17.04 -34.62 -10.47
C ASN A 202 17.51 -35.16 -9.11
N ASN A 203 18.79 -35.54 -9.05
CA ASN A 203 19.35 -36.26 -7.91
C ASN A 203 19.81 -35.34 -6.77
N TYR A 204 19.91 -34.03 -7.00
CA TYR A 204 20.49 -33.05 -6.08
C TYR A 204 19.64 -31.78 -6.06
N LEU A 205 19.52 -31.15 -4.89
CA LEU A 205 18.99 -29.80 -4.77
C LEU A 205 20.02 -28.83 -5.33
N GLN A 206 19.62 -27.96 -6.25
CA GLN A 206 20.49 -26.98 -6.89
C GLN A 206 20.05 -25.54 -6.59
N GLU A 207 20.95 -24.58 -6.85
CA GLU A 207 20.69 -23.14 -6.72
C GLU A 207 19.38 -22.70 -7.39
N ARG A 208 19.12 -23.17 -8.61
CA ARG A 208 17.92 -22.83 -9.40
C ARG A 208 16.60 -23.30 -8.79
N ASP A 209 16.64 -24.27 -7.90
CA ASP A 209 15.45 -24.81 -7.22
C ASP A 209 15.07 -23.97 -5.99
N VAL A 210 15.92 -22.98 -5.66
CA VAL A 210 15.87 -22.23 -4.41
C VAL A 210 15.69 -20.74 -4.69
N THR A 211 14.75 -20.13 -3.99
CA THR A 211 14.47 -18.70 -4.09
C THR A 211 14.39 -18.12 -2.69
N VAL A 212 15.17 -17.07 -2.41
CA VAL A 212 15.00 -16.28 -1.19
C VAL A 212 14.20 -15.05 -1.57
N ALA A 213 13.15 -14.76 -0.79
CA ALA A 213 12.28 -13.62 -1.01
C ALA A 213 11.87 -12.97 0.31
N ASN A 214 11.59 -11.67 0.28
CA ASN A 214 10.83 -11.02 1.35
C ASN A 214 9.37 -11.05 0.92
N LEU A 215 8.52 -11.72 1.69
CA LEU A 215 7.08 -11.76 1.46
C LEU A 215 6.39 -11.16 2.69
N TYR A 216 5.47 -10.22 2.53
CA TYR A 216 4.69 -9.66 3.65
C TYR A 216 5.56 -9.22 4.85
N GLY A 217 6.72 -8.63 4.57
CA GLY A 217 7.68 -8.16 5.57
C GLY A 217 8.45 -9.25 6.33
N LYS A 218 8.44 -10.51 5.86
CA LYS A 218 9.26 -11.60 6.44
C LYS A 218 10.16 -12.22 5.38
N PRO A 219 11.45 -12.45 5.68
CA PRO A 219 12.32 -13.24 4.82
C PRO A 219 11.85 -14.68 4.80
N ARG A 220 11.81 -15.26 3.59
CA ARG A 220 11.37 -16.62 3.34
C ARG A 220 12.26 -17.29 2.31
N LEU A 221 12.42 -18.59 2.50
CA LEU A 221 13.10 -19.49 1.60
C LEU A 221 12.05 -20.37 0.91
N LEU A 222 11.98 -20.29 -0.41
CA LEU A 222 11.10 -21.04 -1.27
C LEU A 222 11.91 -22.13 -1.97
N ILE A 223 11.47 -23.38 -1.86
CA ILE A 223 12.15 -24.54 -2.46
C ILE A 223 11.18 -25.27 -3.37
N LEU A 224 11.46 -25.27 -4.67
CA LEU A 224 10.70 -26.04 -5.65
C LEU A 224 11.06 -27.52 -5.54
N ARG A 225 10.04 -28.37 -5.41
CA ARG A 225 10.18 -29.83 -5.31
C ARG A 225 9.27 -30.53 -6.29
N HIS A 226 9.78 -31.60 -6.89
CA HIS A 226 9.01 -32.52 -7.73
C HIS A 226 8.76 -33.81 -6.95
N HIS A 227 7.74 -33.85 -6.09
CA HIS A 227 7.48 -35.02 -5.25
C HIS A 227 5.99 -35.26 -5.06
N PRO A 228 5.58 -36.51 -4.74
CA PRO A 228 4.23 -36.76 -4.31
C PRO A 228 3.92 -35.96 -3.04
N ILE A 229 2.88 -35.12 -3.10
CA ILE A 229 2.44 -34.25 -2.00
C ILE A 229 1.71 -35.08 -0.94
N ALA A 230 1.04 -36.15 -1.39
CA ALA A 230 0.37 -37.19 -0.60
C ALA A 230 0.40 -38.51 -1.39
N LYS A 231 -0.09 -39.62 -0.79
CA LYS A 231 0.01 -40.99 -1.36
C LYS A 231 -0.53 -41.16 -2.79
N ASP A 232 -1.34 -40.23 -3.32
CA ASP A 232 -1.89 -40.29 -4.68
C ASP A 232 -1.81 -38.96 -5.48
N GLN A 233 -1.15 -37.93 -4.95
CA GLN A 233 -1.02 -36.62 -5.61
C GLN A 233 0.38 -36.43 -6.17
N PHE A 234 0.52 -36.50 -7.48
CA PHE A 234 1.78 -36.27 -8.20
C PHE A 234 1.84 -34.86 -8.76
N GLY A 235 2.92 -34.13 -8.48
CA GLY A 235 3.13 -32.79 -9.02
C GLY A 235 4.31 -32.08 -8.37
N ALA A 236 4.66 -30.91 -8.88
CA ALA A 236 5.59 -30.02 -8.21
C ALA A 236 4.87 -29.22 -7.11
N CYS A 237 5.61 -28.87 -6.06
CA CYS A 237 5.16 -27.95 -5.04
C CYS A 237 6.31 -27.00 -4.66
N VAL A 238 5.98 -25.87 -4.07
CA VAL A 238 6.97 -24.97 -3.47
C VAL A 238 6.81 -25.03 -1.96
N ILE A 239 7.85 -25.50 -1.27
CA ILE A 239 7.90 -25.50 0.19
C ILE A 239 8.47 -24.17 0.64
N ILE A 240 7.82 -23.54 1.61
CA ILE A 240 8.21 -22.25 2.15
C ILE A 240 8.68 -22.42 3.60
N TYR A 241 9.91 -22.00 3.83
CA TYR A 241 10.50 -21.85 5.15
C TYR A 241 10.53 -20.36 5.53
N THR A 242 9.91 -20.02 6.66
CA THR A 242 9.87 -18.64 7.16
C THR A 242 10.93 -18.40 8.24
N PHE A 243 11.70 -17.33 8.08
CA PHE A 243 12.62 -16.86 9.11
C PHE A 243 11.83 -16.00 10.13
N HIS A 244 11.65 -16.52 11.34
CA HIS A 244 11.03 -15.77 12.44
C HIS A 244 12.11 -15.10 13.31
N LYS A 245 11.80 -13.93 13.89
CA LYS A 245 12.76 -13.15 14.70
C LYS A 245 13.34 -13.92 15.88
N LYS A 246 12.56 -14.83 16.49
CA LYS A 246 12.95 -15.61 17.67
C LYS A 246 13.67 -16.91 17.32
N ASP A 247 13.56 -17.35 16.07
CA ASP A 247 14.03 -18.67 15.68
C ASP A 247 15.45 -18.59 15.16
N LEU A 248 16.30 -19.49 15.65
CA LEU A 248 17.66 -19.65 15.16
C LEU A 248 17.70 -20.39 13.82
N GLN A 249 16.62 -21.11 13.45
CA GLN A 249 16.45 -21.81 12.18
C GLN A 249 15.12 -21.42 11.53
N PRO A 250 15.02 -21.38 10.20
CA PRO A 250 13.75 -21.12 9.55
C PRO A 250 12.80 -22.32 9.70
N GLN A 251 11.51 -22.05 9.86
CA GLN A 251 10.48 -23.08 10.06
C GLN A 251 9.69 -23.30 8.77
N LYS A 252 9.35 -24.56 8.46
CA LYS A 252 8.43 -24.89 7.36
C LYS A 252 7.03 -24.40 7.73
N THR A 253 6.51 -23.41 7.00
CA THR A 253 5.22 -22.77 7.33
C THR A 253 4.16 -22.99 6.28
N ASP A 254 4.55 -23.04 5.00
CA ASP A 254 3.60 -23.05 3.89
C ASP A 254 4.05 -24.01 2.77
N ILE A 255 3.09 -24.59 2.05
CA ILE A 255 3.31 -25.39 0.84
C ILE A 255 2.37 -24.86 -0.26
N LEU A 256 2.94 -24.49 -1.40
CA LEU A 256 2.20 -24.09 -2.59
C LEU A 256 2.05 -25.29 -3.53
N ILE A 257 0.81 -25.70 -3.79
CA ILE A 257 0.51 -26.88 -4.61
C ILE A 257 0.32 -26.46 -6.06
N THR A 258 1.15 -26.99 -6.98
CA THR A 258 1.01 -26.70 -8.41
C THR A 258 0.25 -27.78 -9.19
N ASN A 259 0.31 -29.04 -8.74
CA ASN A 259 -0.22 -30.21 -9.45
C ASN A 259 0.26 -30.36 -10.92
N LEU A 260 1.40 -29.75 -11.27
CA LEU A 260 1.99 -29.83 -12.59
C LEU A 260 3.39 -30.43 -12.52
N THR A 261 3.88 -30.98 -13.62
CA THR A 261 5.25 -31.49 -13.74
C THR A 261 5.92 -30.88 -14.97
N GLY A 262 7.22 -30.60 -14.88
CA GLY A 262 7.95 -29.92 -15.95
C GLY A 262 8.93 -28.90 -15.41
N ARG A 263 9.29 -27.92 -16.25
CA ARG A 263 10.19 -26.83 -15.85
C ARG A 263 9.38 -25.67 -15.29
N PHE A 264 9.83 -25.17 -14.15
CA PHE A 264 9.22 -24.03 -13.48
C PHE A 264 10.20 -22.89 -13.31
N ALA A 265 9.62 -21.72 -13.13
CA ALA A 265 10.30 -20.45 -12.93
C ALA A 265 9.50 -19.67 -11.88
N THR A 266 10.18 -18.95 -10.99
CA THR A 266 9.53 -18.28 -9.84
C THR A 266 9.83 -16.80 -9.81
N ASN A 267 8.79 -15.98 -9.89
CA ASN A 267 8.85 -14.54 -9.67
C ASN A 267 8.02 -14.15 -8.45
N ILE A 268 8.42 -13.06 -7.80
CA ILE A 268 7.69 -12.41 -6.71
C ILE A 268 7.24 -11.04 -7.16
N VAL A 269 5.93 -10.77 -7.10
CA VAL A 269 5.34 -9.46 -7.48
C VAL A 269 4.33 -9.08 -6.41
N ASP A 270 4.49 -7.92 -5.77
CA ASP A 270 3.59 -7.42 -4.72
C ASP A 270 3.26 -8.46 -3.63
N ASP A 271 4.30 -9.11 -3.11
CA ASP A 271 4.24 -10.21 -2.12
C ASP A 271 3.51 -11.49 -2.60
N LEU A 272 3.15 -11.58 -3.88
CA LEU A 272 2.60 -12.77 -4.50
C LEU A 272 3.71 -13.67 -5.04
N VAL A 273 3.54 -14.97 -4.91
CA VAL A 273 4.43 -15.96 -5.52
C VAL A 273 3.83 -16.37 -6.87
N ILE A 274 4.54 -16.05 -7.96
CA ILE A 274 4.15 -16.40 -9.32
C ILE A 274 5.00 -17.56 -9.78
N ILE A 275 4.34 -18.68 -10.08
CA ILE A 275 4.98 -19.89 -10.58
C ILE A 275 4.65 -20.01 -12.06
N HIS A 276 5.66 -19.83 -12.91
CA HIS A 276 5.59 -20.02 -14.34
C HIS A 276 5.86 -21.48 -14.68
N HIS A 277 4.97 -22.11 -15.45
CA HIS A 277 5.17 -23.45 -15.99
C HIS A 277 5.47 -23.35 -17.48
N GLN A 278 6.73 -23.65 -17.85
CA GLN A 278 7.22 -23.42 -19.21
C GLN A 278 6.54 -24.32 -20.24
N THR A 279 6.29 -25.58 -19.89
CA THR A 279 5.69 -26.56 -20.80
C THR A 279 4.28 -26.16 -21.26
N THR A 280 3.44 -25.66 -20.34
CA THR A 280 2.07 -25.23 -20.67
C THR A 280 1.97 -23.77 -21.05
N LYS A 281 3.09 -23.03 -21.08
CA LYS A 281 3.16 -21.59 -21.28
C LYS A 281 2.12 -20.83 -20.43
N SER A 282 2.07 -21.15 -19.14
CA SER A 282 1.10 -20.57 -18.21
C SER A 282 1.71 -20.27 -16.85
N SER A 283 0.98 -19.56 -16.01
CA SER A 283 1.40 -19.13 -14.68
C SER A 283 0.29 -19.33 -13.66
N MET A 284 0.72 -19.63 -12.44
CA MET A 284 -0.10 -19.75 -11.25
C MET A 284 0.30 -18.65 -10.28
N ILE A 285 -0.68 -17.99 -9.67
CA ILE A 285 -0.46 -16.92 -8.70
C ILE A 285 -0.89 -17.43 -7.33
N PHE A 286 -0.01 -17.33 -6.35
CA PHE A 286 -0.27 -17.73 -4.96
C PHE A 286 -0.15 -16.52 -4.04
N ASP A 287 -1.02 -16.50 -3.03
CA ASP A 287 -0.99 -15.52 -1.95
C ASP A 287 -1.01 -16.23 -0.61
N ILE A 288 0.14 -16.21 0.08
CA ILE A 288 0.30 -16.87 1.39
C ILE A 288 -0.35 -16.10 2.56
N ASN A 289 -0.80 -14.86 2.35
CA ASN A 289 -1.49 -14.09 3.37
C ASN A 289 -2.99 -14.36 3.39
N LEU A 290 -3.54 -14.95 2.33
CA LEU A 290 -4.92 -15.44 2.33
C LEU A 290 -5.05 -16.75 3.10
N SER A 291 -6.30 -17.11 3.42
CA SER A 291 -6.62 -18.35 4.11
C SER A 291 -6.14 -19.55 3.30
N ALA A 292 -5.40 -20.43 3.98
CA ALA A 292 -4.96 -21.70 3.42
C ALA A 292 -6.15 -22.63 3.17
N ASN A 293 -6.02 -23.53 2.19
CA ASN A 293 -7.03 -24.52 1.88
C ASN A 293 -7.08 -25.63 2.94
N GLU A 294 -5.91 -26.08 3.37
CA GLU A 294 -5.75 -27.10 4.41
C GLU A 294 -4.63 -26.70 5.36
N ILE A 295 -4.73 -27.14 6.63
CA ILE A 295 -3.70 -26.93 7.64
C ILE A 295 -3.44 -28.27 8.32
N ASN A 296 -2.25 -28.83 8.10
CA ASN A 296 -1.80 -30.08 8.73
C ASN A 296 -0.53 -29.79 9.52
N ASP A 297 -0.48 -30.19 10.79
CA ASP A 297 0.69 -29.98 11.67
C ASP A 297 1.22 -28.53 11.65
N GLN A 298 0.31 -27.55 11.68
CA GLN A 298 0.59 -26.11 11.59
C GLN A 298 1.18 -25.62 10.24
N ILE A 299 1.37 -26.52 9.27
CA ILE A 299 1.79 -26.20 7.91
C ILE A 299 0.55 -25.90 7.08
N LYS A 300 0.59 -24.76 6.39
CA LYS A 300 -0.50 -24.28 5.54
C LYS A 300 -0.33 -24.76 4.10
N PHE A 301 -1.35 -25.37 3.54
CA PHE A 301 -1.38 -25.81 2.14
C PHE A 301 -2.22 -24.83 1.33
N HIS A 302 -1.60 -24.26 0.30
CA HIS A 302 -2.21 -23.22 -0.53
C HIS A 302 -2.42 -23.73 -1.95
N LEU A 303 -3.63 -23.55 -2.45
CA LEU A 303 -3.94 -23.58 -3.88
C LEU A 303 -3.73 -22.19 -4.49
N PRO A 304 -3.45 -22.11 -5.80
CA PRO A 304 -3.28 -20.82 -6.45
C PRO A 304 -4.60 -20.03 -6.45
N ILE A 305 -4.52 -18.73 -6.14
CA ILE A 305 -5.66 -17.81 -6.25
C ILE A 305 -6.11 -17.66 -7.71
N ILE A 306 -5.14 -17.74 -8.64
CA ILE A 306 -5.35 -17.83 -10.08
C ILE A 306 -4.59 -19.05 -10.57
N SER A 307 -5.34 -20.12 -10.88
CA SER A 307 -4.79 -21.43 -11.22
C SER A 307 -4.17 -21.52 -12.62
N LYS A 308 -4.60 -20.65 -13.54
CA LYS A 308 -4.03 -20.58 -14.89
C LYS A 308 -4.23 -19.20 -15.48
N CYS A 309 -3.14 -18.49 -15.73
CA CYS A 309 -3.09 -17.27 -16.54
C CYS A 309 -1.85 -17.31 -17.44
N THR A 310 -1.79 -16.46 -18.45
CA THR A 310 -0.58 -16.27 -19.26
C THR A 310 -0.11 -14.83 -19.12
N ILE A 311 1.19 -14.60 -19.33
CA ILE A 311 1.72 -13.24 -19.50
C ILE A 311 1.16 -12.68 -20.82
N ARG A 312 0.72 -11.42 -20.80
CA ARG A 312 0.28 -10.69 -21.99
C ARG A 312 1.31 -10.86 -23.12
N PRO A 313 0.91 -11.33 -24.32
CA PRO A 313 1.79 -11.40 -25.48
C PRO A 313 2.53 -10.08 -25.68
N TYR A 314 3.84 -10.18 -25.88
CA TYR A 314 4.72 -9.03 -25.96
C TYR A 314 5.37 -8.96 -27.33
N LYS A 315 5.42 -7.75 -27.91
CA LYS A 315 6.14 -7.49 -29.16
C LYS A 315 7.35 -6.61 -28.91
N ILE A 316 8.53 -7.11 -29.25
CA ILE A 316 9.76 -6.32 -29.19
C ILE A 316 9.75 -5.32 -30.35
N ASN A 317 9.88 -4.04 -30.02
CA ASN A 317 9.82 -2.91 -30.96
C ASN A 317 8.57 -2.91 -31.85
N ASN A 318 7.45 -3.47 -31.36
CA ASN A 318 6.20 -3.66 -32.11
C ASN A 318 6.32 -4.53 -33.39
N VAL A 319 7.46 -5.20 -33.60
CA VAL A 319 7.75 -5.96 -34.82
C VAL A 319 7.92 -7.44 -34.53
N ILE A 320 8.68 -7.80 -33.51
CA ILE A 320 9.06 -9.20 -33.23
C ILE A 320 8.15 -9.76 -32.14
N ASP A 321 7.38 -10.80 -32.45
CA ASP A 321 6.63 -11.56 -31.45
C ASP A 321 7.59 -12.29 -30.51
N TYR A 322 7.56 -11.92 -29.22
CA TYR A 322 8.41 -12.53 -28.22
C TYR A 322 7.85 -13.88 -27.77
N ASP A 323 8.68 -14.92 -27.82
CA ASP A 323 8.31 -16.25 -27.35
C ASP A 323 8.35 -16.31 -25.82
N LEU A 324 7.21 -16.00 -25.20
CA LEU A 324 7.01 -16.11 -23.76
C LEU A 324 7.23 -17.56 -23.29
N TYR A 325 7.67 -17.69 -22.05
CA TYR A 325 8.04 -18.94 -21.39
C TYR A 325 9.20 -19.68 -22.05
N SER A 326 10.09 -18.93 -22.69
CA SER A 326 11.32 -19.41 -23.30
C SER A 326 12.16 -20.22 -22.29
N PRO A 327 12.74 -21.37 -22.70
CA PRO A 327 13.65 -22.14 -21.86
C PRO A 327 14.95 -21.38 -21.55
N ASN A 328 15.22 -20.26 -22.24
CA ASN A 328 16.40 -19.43 -22.06
C ASN A 328 16.22 -18.32 -21.00
N TRP A 329 15.06 -18.27 -20.34
CA TRP A 329 14.83 -17.30 -19.28
C TRP A 329 15.82 -17.46 -18.14
N VAL A 330 16.42 -16.35 -17.75
CA VAL A 330 17.15 -16.22 -16.49
C VAL A 330 16.34 -15.29 -15.59
N ILE A 331 16.03 -15.77 -14.39
CA ILE A 331 15.17 -15.06 -13.46
C ILE A 331 15.98 -14.57 -12.28
N PHE A 332 15.82 -13.29 -11.98
CA PHE A 332 16.36 -12.68 -10.77
C PHE A 332 15.22 -12.14 -9.91
N GLN A 333 15.39 -12.24 -8.60
CA GLN A 333 14.39 -11.79 -7.66
C GLN A 333 14.36 -10.25 -7.58
N PRO A 334 13.17 -9.65 -7.36
CA PRO A 334 11.89 -10.32 -7.16
C PRO A 334 11.19 -10.67 -8.49
N ASN A 335 11.17 -9.76 -9.47
CA ASN A 335 10.30 -9.84 -10.64
C ASN A 335 11.04 -9.67 -11.97
N ILE A 336 12.31 -10.04 -12.06
CA ILE A 336 13.15 -9.76 -13.23
C ILE A 336 13.22 -10.98 -14.13
N ILE A 337 12.99 -10.76 -15.43
CA ILE A 337 13.11 -11.77 -16.48
C ILE A 337 14.11 -11.27 -17.50
N ILE A 338 15.20 -12.02 -17.70
CA ILE A 338 16.23 -11.73 -18.69
C ILE A 338 16.18 -12.80 -19.77
N ASP A 339 16.13 -12.37 -21.04
CA ASP A 339 16.37 -13.25 -22.19
C ASP A 339 17.59 -12.75 -22.97
N ALA A 340 18.71 -13.44 -22.75
CA ALA A 340 19.99 -13.15 -23.37
C ALA A 340 19.99 -13.32 -24.90
N LYS A 341 19.08 -14.14 -25.45
CA LYS A 341 18.94 -14.35 -26.91
C LYS A 341 18.35 -13.12 -27.58
N TYR A 342 17.37 -12.48 -26.94
CA TYR A 342 16.76 -11.26 -27.46
C TYR A 342 17.48 -9.98 -27.02
N GLY A 343 18.33 -10.08 -25.99
CA GLY A 343 19.05 -8.93 -25.47
C GLY A 343 18.14 -8.01 -24.65
N CYS A 344 17.23 -8.59 -23.87
CA CYS A 344 16.20 -7.84 -23.16
C CYS A 344 16.11 -8.27 -21.69
N LEU A 345 15.90 -7.28 -20.83
CA LEU A 345 15.52 -7.46 -19.42
C LEU A 345 14.20 -6.74 -19.18
N TRP A 346 13.23 -7.48 -18.66
CA TRP A 346 11.91 -6.97 -18.30
C TRP A 346 11.65 -7.12 -16.80
N PHE A 347 10.68 -6.34 -16.33
CA PHE A 347 10.03 -6.55 -15.05
C PHE A 347 8.67 -7.20 -15.28
N LEU A 348 8.35 -8.21 -14.48
CA LEU A 348 7.01 -8.78 -14.44
C LEU A 348 6.12 -7.90 -13.57
N GLU A 349 4.96 -7.53 -14.08
CA GLU A 349 3.99 -6.65 -13.45
C GLU A 349 2.62 -7.32 -13.32
N LEU A 350 1.87 -6.87 -12.31
CA LEU A 350 0.50 -7.29 -12.06
C LEU A 350 -0.48 -6.26 -12.62
N ASN A 351 -1.35 -6.69 -13.53
CA ASN A 351 -2.49 -5.91 -13.98
C ASN A 351 -3.75 -6.29 -13.18
N LEU A 352 -4.29 -5.33 -12.42
CA LEU A 352 -5.45 -5.52 -11.55
C LEU A 352 -6.79 -5.25 -12.25
N GLU A 353 -6.80 -4.77 -13.49
CA GLU A 353 -8.02 -4.32 -14.19
C GLU A 353 -9.13 -5.40 -14.24
N PHE A 354 -8.73 -6.65 -14.45
CA PHE A 354 -9.63 -7.81 -14.65
C PHE A 354 -9.73 -8.73 -13.43
N ILE A 355 -9.10 -8.37 -12.31
CA ILE A 355 -8.97 -9.25 -11.15
C ILE A 355 -10.33 -9.63 -10.53
N GLU A 356 -11.33 -8.75 -10.64
CA GLU A 356 -12.70 -8.97 -10.16
C GLU A 356 -13.43 -10.12 -10.87
N ARG A 357 -12.99 -10.49 -12.08
CA ARG A 357 -13.55 -11.61 -12.86
C ARG A 357 -12.97 -12.95 -12.43
N LEU A 358 -11.76 -12.94 -11.87
CA LEU A 358 -11.01 -14.12 -11.47
C LEU A 358 -11.25 -14.49 -10.01
N ILE A 359 -11.26 -13.51 -9.10
CA ILE A 359 -11.52 -13.71 -7.68
C ILE A 359 -13.00 -13.43 -7.39
N LYS A 360 -13.82 -14.49 -7.38
CA LYS A 360 -15.29 -14.38 -7.28
C LYS A 360 -15.81 -14.00 -5.90
N ASN A 361 -15.07 -14.33 -4.84
CA ASN A 361 -15.47 -14.02 -3.47
C ASN A 361 -15.07 -12.58 -3.13
N VAL A 362 -16.06 -11.70 -2.94
CA VAL A 362 -15.84 -10.25 -2.76
C VAL A 362 -14.98 -9.94 -1.51
N PRO A 363 -15.26 -10.50 -0.32
CA PRO A 363 -14.40 -10.31 0.84
C PRO A 363 -12.93 -10.72 0.60
N ILE A 364 -12.67 -11.85 -0.08
CA ILE A 364 -11.31 -12.31 -0.40
C ILE A 364 -10.65 -11.40 -1.43
N LEU A 365 -11.39 -10.94 -2.45
CA LEU A 365 -10.91 -9.98 -3.44
C LEU A 365 -10.45 -8.67 -2.77
N ILE A 366 -11.20 -8.19 -1.77
CA ILE A 366 -10.80 -7.00 -1.00
C ILE A 366 -9.55 -7.26 -0.15
N ASP A 367 -9.44 -8.40 0.54
CA ASP A 367 -8.19 -8.77 1.26
C ASP A 367 -6.98 -8.78 0.32
N PHE A 368 -7.16 -9.35 -0.87
CA PHE A 368 -6.14 -9.38 -1.89
C PHE A 368 -5.76 -7.97 -2.34
N LEU A 369 -6.73 -7.14 -2.73
CA LEU A 369 -6.49 -5.80 -3.26
C LEU A 369 -5.89 -4.84 -2.24
N LEU A 370 -6.28 -4.93 -0.97
CA LEU A 370 -5.75 -4.08 0.10
C LEU A 370 -4.23 -4.19 0.26
N LEU A 371 -3.64 -5.30 -0.21
CA LEU A 371 -2.21 -5.58 -0.11
C LEU A 371 -1.42 -5.35 -1.41
N ARG A 372 -2.06 -4.86 -2.49
CA ARG A 372 -1.40 -4.59 -3.78
C ARG A 372 -1.08 -3.12 -3.98
N ARG A 373 -0.01 -2.86 -4.74
CA ARG A 373 0.34 -1.50 -5.14
C ARG A 373 -0.70 -0.99 -6.14
N ASN A 374 -0.97 0.32 -6.10
CA ASN A 374 -1.84 1.01 -7.05
C ASN A 374 -3.26 0.41 -7.19
N SER A 375 -3.77 -0.26 -6.15
CA SER A 375 -5.07 -0.97 -6.18
C SER A 375 -6.28 -0.12 -5.78
N LYS A 376 -6.09 1.14 -5.38
CA LYS A 376 -7.14 2.02 -4.86
C LYS A 376 -8.34 2.10 -5.79
N GLN A 377 -8.11 2.34 -7.08
CA GLN A 377 -9.17 2.44 -8.08
C GLN A 377 -9.91 1.10 -8.27
N ASN A 378 -9.20 -0.03 -8.22
CA ASN A 378 -9.80 -1.35 -8.29
C ASN A 378 -10.68 -1.64 -7.07
N ILE A 379 -10.25 -1.26 -5.86
CA ILE A 379 -11.05 -1.40 -4.64
C ILE A 379 -12.34 -0.60 -4.78
N LEU A 380 -12.26 0.67 -5.20
CA LEU A 380 -13.43 1.53 -5.38
C LEU A 380 -14.38 0.98 -6.46
N LYS A 381 -13.84 0.46 -7.57
CA LYS A 381 -14.64 -0.23 -8.61
C LYS A 381 -15.35 -1.47 -8.06
N VAL A 382 -14.68 -2.27 -7.24
CA VAL A 382 -15.29 -3.43 -6.59
C VAL A 382 -16.39 -2.97 -5.66
N CYS A 383 -16.14 -1.94 -4.81
CA CYS A 383 -17.13 -1.34 -3.92
C CYS A 383 -18.41 -0.96 -4.68
N ARG A 384 -18.31 -0.18 -5.76
CA ARG A 384 -19.44 0.19 -6.63
C ARG A 384 -20.25 -1.02 -7.07
N ASN A 385 -19.58 -2.11 -7.41
CA ASN A 385 -20.22 -3.29 -7.98
C ASN A 385 -20.54 -4.39 -6.96
N ILE A 386 -20.34 -4.20 -5.64
CA ILE A 386 -20.54 -5.27 -4.63
C ILE A 386 -21.92 -5.90 -4.75
N VAL A 387 -22.98 -5.09 -4.88
CA VAL A 387 -24.36 -5.60 -4.96
C VAL A 387 -24.54 -6.45 -6.22
N ARG A 388 -24.05 -5.98 -7.37
CA ARG A 388 -24.11 -6.69 -8.66
C ARG A 388 -23.29 -7.99 -8.62
N ILE A 389 -22.04 -7.93 -8.15
CA ILE A 389 -21.13 -9.07 -8.06
C ILE A 389 -21.69 -10.12 -7.10
N SER A 390 -22.18 -9.70 -5.93
CA SER A 390 -22.73 -10.61 -4.93
C SER A 390 -23.95 -11.34 -5.47
N LYS A 391 -24.90 -10.63 -6.09
CA LYS A 391 -26.07 -11.26 -6.74
C LYS A 391 -25.66 -12.23 -7.86
N LYS A 392 -24.71 -11.84 -8.71
CA LYS A 392 -24.21 -12.67 -9.84
C LYS A 392 -23.65 -14.01 -9.37
N TYR A 393 -22.97 -14.04 -8.22
CA TYR A 393 -22.34 -15.25 -7.68
C TYR A 393 -23.12 -15.88 -6.52
N GLY A 394 -24.39 -15.51 -6.31
CA GLY A 394 -25.24 -16.09 -5.26
C GLY A 394 -24.80 -15.78 -3.82
N GLN A 395 -24.04 -14.71 -3.61
CA GLN A 395 -23.54 -14.26 -2.31
C GLN A 395 -24.49 -13.22 -1.69
N ASN A 396 -24.51 -13.12 -0.36
CA ASN A 396 -25.30 -12.12 0.35
C ASN A 396 -24.68 -10.71 0.20
N PRO A 397 -25.34 -9.75 -0.49
CA PRO A 397 -24.78 -8.42 -0.69
C PRO A 397 -24.55 -7.64 0.60
N ILE A 398 -25.48 -7.69 1.57
CA ILE A 398 -25.35 -6.91 2.81
C ILE A 398 -24.26 -7.48 3.71
N GLY A 399 -24.16 -8.82 3.79
CA GLY A 399 -23.09 -9.49 4.53
C GLY A 399 -21.71 -9.18 3.93
N ASN A 400 -21.60 -9.18 2.61
CA ASN A 400 -20.36 -8.79 1.92
C ASN A 400 -20.01 -7.31 2.17
N LEU A 401 -20.98 -6.40 2.10
CA LEU A 401 -20.75 -4.98 2.40
C LEU A 401 -20.25 -4.77 3.83
N SER A 402 -20.89 -5.42 4.80
CA SER A 402 -20.47 -5.35 6.22
C SER A 402 -19.00 -5.81 6.38
N LEU A 403 -18.64 -6.96 5.80
CA LEU A 403 -17.27 -7.47 5.82
C LEU A 403 -16.28 -6.53 5.11
N VAL A 404 -16.66 -5.98 3.95
CA VAL A 404 -15.80 -5.08 3.19
C VAL A 404 -15.57 -3.78 3.95
N PHE A 405 -16.62 -3.12 4.45
CA PHE A 405 -16.49 -1.90 5.23
C PHE A 405 -15.61 -2.11 6.46
N ASN A 406 -15.80 -3.22 7.19
CA ASN A 406 -14.94 -3.55 8.32
C ASN A 406 -13.47 -3.68 7.91
N LYS A 407 -13.16 -4.32 6.79
CA LYS A 407 -11.78 -4.45 6.29
C LYS A 407 -11.17 -3.12 5.87
N LEU A 408 -11.94 -2.28 5.16
CA LEU A 408 -11.49 -0.96 4.71
C LEU A 408 -11.21 -0.05 5.91
N ASN A 409 -12.16 0.04 6.83
CA ASN A 409 -12.09 0.90 8.01
C ASN A 409 -11.02 0.42 9.01
N LEU A 410 -10.88 -0.90 9.23
CA LEU A 410 -9.77 -1.45 10.01
C LEU A 410 -8.41 -1.05 9.40
N THR A 411 -8.27 -1.20 8.08
CA THR A 411 -7.01 -0.83 7.39
C THR A 411 -6.74 0.67 7.48
N TYR A 412 -7.78 1.50 7.35
CA TYR A 412 -7.72 2.94 7.55
C TYR A 412 -7.26 3.29 8.97
N LYS A 413 -7.86 2.70 10.01
CA LYS A 413 -7.46 2.90 11.43
C LYS A 413 -6.00 2.51 11.67
N GLU A 414 -5.59 1.34 11.18
CA GLU A 414 -4.21 0.86 11.32
C GLU A 414 -3.18 1.76 10.62
N SER A 415 -3.59 2.56 9.64
CA SER A 415 -2.69 3.49 8.95
C SER A 415 -2.22 4.64 9.86
N PHE A 416 -3.07 5.11 10.77
CA PHE A 416 -2.74 6.16 11.75
C PHE A 416 -1.85 5.64 12.89
N SER A 417 -1.94 4.35 13.23
CA SER A 417 -1.10 3.78 14.30
C SER A 417 0.35 3.57 13.86
N ASN A 418 0.59 3.30 12.58
CA ASN A 418 1.94 3.06 12.05
C ASN A 418 2.78 4.34 11.86
N THR A 419 2.18 5.53 11.89
CA THR A 419 2.90 6.81 11.76
C THR A 419 3.50 7.30 13.09
N ASN A 420 3.08 6.74 14.23
CA ASN A 420 3.41 7.25 15.56
C ASN A 420 4.41 6.41 16.37
N THR A 421 4.96 5.33 15.81
CA THR A 421 6.12 4.67 16.44
C THR A 421 7.40 5.41 16.03
N PRO A 422 8.07 6.14 16.94
CA PRO A 422 9.40 6.66 16.66
C PRO A 422 10.31 5.49 16.28
N MET A 423 11.24 5.73 15.35
CA MET A 423 12.36 4.82 15.10
C MET A 423 13.07 4.59 16.43
N ASP A 424 12.75 3.50 17.13
CA ASP A 424 13.62 2.99 18.16
C ASP A 424 14.97 2.71 17.51
N SER A 425 15.97 3.49 17.89
CA SER A 425 17.38 3.37 17.52
C SER A 425 18.05 2.09 18.04
N SER A 426 17.24 1.08 18.37
CA SER A 426 17.59 -0.26 18.85
C SER A 426 16.86 -1.36 18.07
N SER A 427 16.40 -1.08 16.83
CA SER A 427 15.59 -2.00 16.04
C SER A 427 16.36 -3.26 15.60
N SER A 428 16.10 -4.31 16.38
CA SER A 428 16.51 -5.70 16.19
C SER A 428 16.22 -6.32 14.82
N SER A 429 17.27 -6.96 14.31
CA SER A 429 17.32 -8.14 13.46
C SER A 429 16.62 -8.19 12.08
N PHE A 430 15.31 -8.03 11.89
CA PHE A 430 14.72 -8.34 10.56
C PHE A 430 13.89 -7.22 9.95
N ASP A 431 14.09 -5.98 10.40
CA ASP A 431 13.34 -4.83 9.89
C ASP A 431 14.02 -4.23 8.63
N TYR A 432 14.06 -5.00 7.54
CA TYR A 432 14.28 -4.44 6.22
C TYR A 432 12.99 -3.75 5.78
N VAL A 433 13.08 -2.43 5.53
CA VAL A 433 12.06 -1.52 4.96
C VAL A 433 10.65 -2.14 4.91
N ARG A 434 9.88 -1.95 5.99
CA ARG A 434 8.42 -2.19 6.01
C ARG A 434 7.71 -1.22 5.06
N GLN A 435 7.82 -1.43 3.76
CA GLN A 435 6.74 -1.00 2.88
C GLN A 435 5.73 -2.14 2.86
N LYS A 436 4.95 -2.24 3.93
CA LYS A 436 3.73 -3.03 3.92
C LYS A 436 2.87 -2.34 2.85
N THR A 437 2.80 -2.92 1.65
CA THR A 437 1.94 -2.40 0.59
C THR A 437 0.53 -2.48 1.12
N ARG A 438 0.00 -1.35 1.58
CA ARG A 438 -1.33 -1.25 2.15
C ARG A 438 -2.01 -0.06 1.51
N THR A 439 -3.05 -0.36 0.76
CA THR A 439 -3.91 0.64 0.17
C THR A 439 -4.96 1.02 1.20
N THR A 440 -5.06 2.30 1.52
CA THR A 440 -6.08 2.86 2.41
C THR A 440 -7.19 3.51 1.58
N ILE A 441 -8.42 3.41 2.07
CA ILE A 441 -9.60 4.07 1.54
C ILE A 441 -10.14 4.95 2.66
N ASP A 442 -10.27 6.25 2.41
CA ASP A 442 -10.81 7.18 3.38
C ASP A 442 -12.33 7.40 3.20
N GLN A 443 -12.94 8.19 4.08
CA GLN A 443 -14.39 8.45 4.03
C GLN A 443 -14.79 9.25 2.78
N LYS A 444 -13.92 10.12 2.26
CA LYS A 444 -14.18 10.93 1.06
C LYS A 444 -14.16 10.06 -0.20
N ASP A 445 -13.26 9.08 -0.25
CA ASP A 445 -13.19 8.09 -1.31
C ASP A 445 -14.50 7.31 -1.39
N ILE A 446 -15.03 6.82 -0.25
CA ILE A 446 -16.31 6.11 -0.20
C ILE A 446 -17.47 7.02 -0.62
N LEU A 447 -17.53 8.26 -0.14
CA LEU A 447 -18.59 9.19 -0.54
C LEU A 447 -18.60 9.38 -2.06
N SER A 448 -17.47 9.87 -2.60
CA SER A 448 -17.35 10.27 -4.02
C SER A 448 -17.42 9.12 -5.01
N ASN A 449 -17.00 7.92 -4.61
CA ASN A 449 -16.91 6.78 -5.52
C ASN A 449 -17.93 5.69 -5.25
N PHE A 450 -18.62 5.67 -4.11
CA PHE A 450 -19.60 4.63 -3.83
C PHE A 450 -20.99 5.20 -3.60
N PHE A 451 -21.11 6.20 -2.71
CA PHE A 451 -22.41 6.76 -2.35
C PHE A 451 -23.02 7.67 -3.42
N ASP A 452 -22.25 8.54 -4.07
CA ASP A 452 -22.78 9.43 -5.11
C ASP A 452 -23.42 8.64 -6.30
N TYR A 453 -22.90 7.43 -6.54
CA TYR A 453 -23.39 6.51 -7.58
C TYR A 453 -24.68 5.75 -7.20
N PHE A 454 -25.18 5.87 -5.96
CA PHE A 454 -26.47 5.27 -5.57
C PHE A 454 -27.63 5.74 -6.45
N THR A 455 -27.52 6.96 -6.97
CA THR A 455 -28.55 7.56 -7.82
C THR A 455 -28.57 7.03 -9.25
N GLU A 456 -27.48 6.40 -9.72
CA GLU A 456 -27.34 5.87 -11.08
C GLU A 456 -27.71 4.39 -11.20
N ASP A 457 -27.63 3.63 -10.11
CA ASP A 457 -27.68 2.15 -10.12
C ASP A 457 -29.06 1.53 -9.78
N ASP A 458 -30.15 2.33 -9.77
CA ASP A 458 -31.51 1.89 -9.39
C ASP A 458 -31.55 1.10 -8.06
N ILE A 459 -30.74 1.53 -7.09
CA ILE A 459 -30.73 0.93 -5.75
C ILE A 459 -32.01 1.33 -5.03
N ASP A 460 -32.77 0.34 -4.57
CA ASP A 460 -33.95 0.57 -3.72
C ASP A 460 -33.61 1.46 -2.52
N ASN A 461 -34.48 2.41 -2.20
CA ASN A 461 -34.25 3.39 -1.13
C ASN A 461 -34.00 2.72 0.23
N HIS A 462 -34.72 1.63 0.54
CA HIS A 462 -34.49 0.90 1.80
C HIS A 462 -33.14 0.21 1.83
N LEU A 463 -32.72 -0.37 0.69
CA LEU A 463 -31.40 -0.96 0.56
C LEU A 463 -30.29 0.10 0.70
N GLY A 464 -30.42 1.25 0.03
CA GLY A 464 -29.45 2.34 0.14
C GLY A 464 -29.24 2.81 1.58
N ILE A 465 -30.33 2.98 2.35
CA ILE A 465 -30.25 3.33 3.77
C ILE A 465 -29.53 2.25 4.58
N ALA A 466 -29.85 0.97 4.35
CA ALA A 466 -29.21 -0.14 5.05
C ALA A 466 -27.70 -0.16 4.77
N ILE A 467 -27.27 0.11 3.54
CA ILE A 467 -25.85 0.14 3.17
C ILE A 467 -25.11 1.28 3.88
N ILE A 468 -25.66 2.50 3.87
CA ILE A 468 -25.04 3.65 4.54
C ILE A 468 -24.97 3.39 6.04
N PHE A 469 -26.01 2.79 6.61
CA PHE A 469 -26.05 2.44 8.03
C PHE A 469 -24.99 1.39 8.39
N GLU A 470 -24.79 0.35 7.56
CA GLU A 470 -23.69 -0.61 7.74
C GLU A 470 -22.31 0.06 7.71
N TYR A 471 -22.12 1.07 6.84
CA TYR A 471 -20.87 1.83 6.80
C TYR A 471 -20.65 2.66 8.07
N VAL A 472 -21.68 3.41 8.51
CA VAL A 472 -21.66 4.18 9.76
C VAL A 472 -21.42 3.27 10.97
N TYR A 473 -22.09 2.12 11.01
CA TYR A 473 -21.90 1.10 12.04
C TYR A 473 -20.46 0.57 12.04
N SER A 474 -19.88 0.30 10.87
CA SER A 474 -18.49 -0.13 10.73
C SER A 474 -17.49 0.93 11.21
N LEU A 475 -17.71 2.21 10.90
CA LEU A 475 -16.88 3.30 11.41
C LEU A 475 -16.95 3.39 12.94
N SER A 476 -18.17 3.34 13.49
CA SER A 476 -18.40 3.38 14.94
C SER A 476 -17.80 2.18 15.67
N SER A 477 -17.90 0.97 15.11
CA SER A 477 -17.36 -0.25 15.74
C SER A 477 -15.83 -0.29 15.77
N HIS A 478 -15.18 0.49 14.90
CA HIS A 478 -13.74 0.69 14.87
C HIS A 478 -13.32 2.01 15.55
N ASP A 479 -14.18 2.70 16.30
CA ASP A 479 -13.86 3.99 16.95
C ASP A 479 -13.29 5.04 15.99
N ILE A 480 -13.78 5.09 14.75
CA ILE A 480 -13.37 6.10 13.77
C ILE A 480 -14.36 7.25 13.83
N GLU A 481 -13.86 8.48 13.97
CA GLU A 481 -14.69 9.68 13.94
C GLU A 481 -15.35 9.82 12.57
N ILE A 482 -16.68 9.91 12.56
CA ILE A 482 -17.46 9.98 11.33
C ILE A 482 -17.49 11.43 10.82
N GLU A 483 -17.03 11.64 9.59
CA GLU A 483 -16.98 12.96 8.99
C GLU A 483 -18.40 13.46 8.66
N PHE A 484 -18.66 14.76 8.87
CA PHE A 484 -20.02 15.33 8.82
C PHE A 484 -20.74 15.08 7.49
N PHE A 485 -20.02 15.01 6.36
CA PHE A 485 -20.61 14.80 5.04
C PHE A 485 -21.25 13.42 4.90
N ILE A 486 -20.81 12.40 5.67
CA ILE A 486 -21.45 11.08 5.67
C ILE A 486 -22.85 11.18 6.30
N TYR A 487 -22.96 11.94 7.39
CA TYR A 487 -24.25 12.21 8.03
C TYR A 487 -25.16 13.08 7.18
N GLU A 488 -24.61 14.11 6.54
CA GLU A 488 -25.34 14.93 5.57
C GLU A 488 -25.90 14.07 4.43
N PHE A 489 -25.09 13.18 3.86
CA PHE A 489 -25.53 12.26 2.82
C PHE A 489 -26.67 11.35 3.30
N LEU A 490 -26.54 10.73 4.48
CA LEU A 490 -27.58 9.87 5.05
C LEU A 490 -28.89 10.63 5.31
N ILE A 491 -28.83 11.84 5.87
CA ILE A 491 -30.02 12.67 6.13
C ILE A 491 -30.71 13.06 4.82
N ASN A 492 -29.95 13.52 3.83
CA ASN A 492 -30.50 13.89 2.53
C ASN A 492 -31.18 12.67 1.86
N TYR A 493 -30.60 11.48 2.00
CA TYR A 493 -31.16 10.24 1.48
C TYR A 493 -32.45 9.83 2.21
N LEU A 494 -32.49 9.90 3.56
CA LEU A 494 -33.67 9.63 4.37
C LEU A 494 -34.84 10.58 4.08
N ILE A 495 -34.53 11.86 3.82
CA ILE A 495 -35.54 12.86 3.44
C ILE A 495 -36.09 12.55 2.05
N LYS A 496 -35.22 12.21 1.09
CA LYS A 496 -35.62 11.84 -0.26
C LYS A 496 -36.51 10.59 -0.26
N SER A 497 -36.25 9.62 0.62
CA SER A 497 -37.04 8.41 0.75
C SER A 497 -38.30 8.55 1.62
N GLY A 498 -38.52 9.70 2.26
CA GLY A 498 -39.66 9.94 3.15
C GLY A 498 -39.57 9.27 4.53
N ASN A 499 -38.40 8.74 4.92
CA ASN A 499 -38.21 8.00 6.17
C ASN A 499 -37.93 8.93 7.37
N TYR A 500 -38.80 9.90 7.59
CA TYR A 500 -38.65 10.93 8.63
C TYR A 500 -38.61 10.37 10.06
N TYR A 501 -39.33 9.28 10.33
CA TYR A 501 -39.35 8.63 11.64
C TYR A 501 -37.97 8.08 12.01
N GLN A 502 -37.34 7.35 11.10
CA GLN A 502 -36.01 6.77 11.30
C GLN A 502 -34.96 7.87 11.49
N MET A 503 -35.03 8.93 10.69
CA MET A 503 -34.18 10.11 10.86
C MET A 503 -34.37 10.76 12.24
N HIS A 504 -35.62 10.91 12.72
CA HIS A 504 -35.90 11.46 14.05
C HIS A 504 -35.27 10.60 15.15
N GLN A 505 -35.42 9.28 15.07
CA GLN A 505 -34.84 8.37 16.05
C GLN A 505 -33.32 8.46 16.10
N PHE A 506 -32.64 8.48 14.95
CA PHE A 506 -31.19 8.59 14.90
C PHE A 506 -30.67 9.90 15.53
N LEU A 507 -31.38 11.01 15.32
CA LEU A 507 -31.05 12.30 15.94
C LEU A 507 -31.35 12.32 17.44
N GLN A 508 -32.48 11.73 17.86
CA GLN A 508 -32.91 11.71 19.25
C GLN A 508 -32.03 10.80 20.12
N TYR A 509 -31.59 9.67 19.58
CA TYR A 509 -30.74 8.71 20.29
C TYR A 509 -29.24 8.94 20.09
N HIS A 510 -28.84 10.10 19.54
CA HIS A 510 -27.43 10.48 19.33
C HIS A 510 -26.63 9.45 18.52
N VAL A 511 -27.26 8.78 17.55
CA VAL A 511 -26.54 7.95 16.57
C VAL A 511 -25.68 8.82 15.65
N PHE A 512 -26.17 10.03 15.37
CA PHE A 512 -25.38 11.09 14.76
C PHE A 512 -24.59 11.84 15.81
N ASN A 513 -23.27 11.95 15.65
CA ASN A 513 -22.46 12.81 16.51
C ASN A 513 -22.87 14.27 16.29
N ASP A 514 -23.03 15.00 17.39
CA ASP A 514 -23.36 16.41 17.33
C ASP A 514 -22.25 17.18 16.59
N SER A 515 -22.63 17.99 15.59
CA SER A 515 -21.70 18.90 14.92
C SER A 515 -22.39 20.18 14.49
N THR A 516 -21.64 21.27 14.38
CA THR A 516 -22.19 22.57 13.95
C THR A 516 -22.77 22.49 12.54
N HIS A 517 -22.08 21.80 11.64
CA HIS A 517 -22.53 21.58 10.25
C HIS A 517 -23.87 20.84 10.21
N LEU A 518 -24.00 19.76 10.99
CA LEU A 518 -25.22 18.97 11.08
C LEU A 518 -26.39 19.78 11.68
N ALA A 519 -26.13 20.58 12.71
CA ALA A 519 -27.14 21.45 13.30
C ALA A 519 -27.64 22.49 12.28
N CYS A 520 -26.74 23.16 11.57
CA CYS A 520 -27.09 24.11 10.51
C CYS A 520 -27.89 23.44 9.38
N LEU A 521 -27.54 22.22 8.99
CA LEU A 521 -28.32 21.44 8.03
C LEU A 521 -29.74 21.21 8.52
N LEU A 522 -29.93 20.72 9.76
CA LEU A 522 -31.27 20.48 10.34
C LEU A 522 -32.12 21.76 10.41
N LEU A 523 -31.49 22.88 10.74
CA LEU A 523 -32.13 24.19 10.76
C LEU A 523 -32.60 24.60 9.36
N SER A 524 -31.78 24.38 8.33
CA SER A 524 -32.15 24.67 6.93
C SER A 524 -33.33 23.82 6.42
N LEU A 525 -33.53 22.63 7.01
CA LEU A 525 -34.55 21.66 6.61
C LEU A 525 -35.95 21.96 7.17
N ASN A 526 -36.13 23.02 7.96
CA ASN A 526 -37.39 23.38 8.63
C ASN A 526 -38.64 23.32 7.72
N LYS A 527 -38.50 23.70 6.43
CA LYS A 527 -39.62 23.64 5.47
C LYS A 527 -40.07 22.22 5.12
N LYS A 528 -39.15 21.26 5.05
CA LYS A 528 -39.44 19.85 4.72
C LYS A 528 -39.66 19.01 5.98
N TYR A 529 -39.01 19.37 7.08
CA TYR A 529 -39.03 18.64 8.34
C TYR A 529 -39.06 19.64 9.53
N PRO A 530 -40.26 20.02 10.01
CA PRO A 530 -40.41 21.06 11.03
C PRO A 530 -39.71 20.75 12.36
N TYR A 531 -39.64 19.47 12.75
CA TYR A 531 -38.97 19.04 13.98
C TYR A 531 -37.45 19.19 13.93
N GLY A 532 -36.85 19.27 12.73
CA GLY A 532 -35.41 19.47 12.55
C GLY A 532 -34.92 20.77 13.16
N TYR A 533 -35.79 21.78 13.20
CA TYR A 533 -35.49 23.06 13.80
C TYR A 533 -35.14 22.95 15.29
N GLN A 534 -35.98 22.28 16.08
CA GLN A 534 -35.75 22.11 17.51
C GLN A 534 -34.52 21.22 17.77
N LEU A 535 -34.39 20.12 17.00
CA LEU A 535 -33.24 19.21 17.12
C LEU A 535 -31.90 19.90 16.81
N GLY A 536 -31.88 20.79 15.81
CA GLY A 536 -30.71 21.59 15.48
C GLY A 536 -30.32 22.57 16.60
N LEU A 537 -31.30 23.25 17.21
CA LEU A 537 -31.05 24.12 18.37
C LEU A 537 -30.55 23.33 19.59
N ASP A 538 -31.16 22.18 19.86
CA ASP A 538 -30.75 21.32 20.97
C ASP A 538 -29.31 20.80 20.75
N MET A 539 -28.93 20.49 19.51
CA MET A 539 -27.58 20.09 19.12
C MET A 539 -26.56 21.22 19.32
N LEU A 540 -26.85 22.46 18.88
CA LEU A 540 -25.98 23.61 19.12
C LEU A 540 -25.77 23.87 20.62
N LYS A 541 -26.84 23.73 21.40
CA LYS A 541 -26.79 23.88 22.86
C LYS A 541 -25.92 22.82 23.53
N ARG A 542 -25.97 21.56 23.08
CA ARG A 542 -25.10 20.48 23.60
C ARG A 542 -23.63 20.67 23.25
N LEU A 543 -23.33 21.28 22.10
CA LEU A 543 -21.97 21.59 21.66
C LEU A 543 -21.30 22.76 22.41
N ASN A 544 -21.97 23.38 23.38
CA ASN A 544 -21.50 24.58 24.09
C ASN A 544 -21.04 25.70 23.13
N LYS A 545 -21.67 25.78 21.96
CA LYS A 545 -21.47 26.87 21.02
C LYS A 545 -21.99 28.17 21.64
N THR A 546 -21.30 29.28 21.37
CA THR A 546 -21.66 30.59 21.95
C THR A 546 -23.11 30.94 21.64
N ASP A 547 -23.83 31.50 22.61
CA ASP A 547 -25.23 31.90 22.44
C ASP A 547 -25.42 32.84 21.24
N ASP A 548 -24.37 33.56 20.83
CA ASP A 548 -24.31 34.40 19.64
C ASP A 548 -24.56 33.63 18.34
N GLU A 549 -23.98 32.45 18.15
CA GLU A 549 -24.20 31.63 16.94
C GLU A 549 -25.66 31.13 16.88
N ILE A 550 -26.22 30.75 18.03
CA ILE A 550 -27.63 30.34 18.14
C ILE A 550 -28.55 31.52 17.79
N ILE A 551 -28.25 32.72 18.31
CA ILE A 551 -28.99 33.94 18.00
C ILE A 551 -28.92 34.28 16.51
N GLU A 552 -27.75 34.18 15.87
CA GLU A 552 -27.59 34.44 14.44
C GLU A 552 -28.42 33.49 13.58
N VAL A 553 -28.47 32.20 13.94
CA VAL A 553 -29.36 31.23 13.29
C VAL A 553 -30.83 31.66 13.43
N LEU A 554 -31.28 31.98 14.65
CA LEU A 554 -32.67 32.37 14.92
C LEU A 554 -33.08 33.62 14.10
N LEU A 555 -32.15 34.58 13.97
CA LEU A 555 -32.32 35.79 13.19
C LEU A 555 -32.36 35.52 11.68
N SER A 556 -31.50 34.65 11.16
CA SER A 556 -31.47 34.27 9.73
C SER A 556 -32.78 33.64 9.23
N GLN A 557 -33.57 33.04 10.13
CA GLN A 557 -34.86 32.42 9.82
C GLN A 557 -36.07 33.33 10.15
N ASN A 558 -35.86 34.61 10.39
CA ASN A 558 -36.89 35.59 10.78
C ASN A 558 -37.63 35.26 12.10
N GLN A 559 -37.08 34.40 12.96
CA GLN A 559 -37.69 34.06 14.26
C GLN A 559 -37.22 35.04 15.36
N ILE A 560 -37.40 36.33 15.11
CA ILE A 560 -36.78 37.41 15.89
C ILE A 560 -37.27 37.43 17.36
N ILE A 561 -38.56 37.18 17.60
CA ILE A 561 -39.12 37.13 18.97
C ILE A 561 -38.53 35.96 19.77
N ARG A 562 -38.29 34.81 19.13
CA ARG A 562 -37.67 33.66 19.79
C ARG A 562 -36.19 33.93 20.05
N ALA A 563 -35.50 34.61 19.14
CA ALA A 563 -34.13 35.09 19.35
C ALA A 563 -34.03 36.01 20.59
N LEU A 564 -34.97 36.95 20.74
CA LEU A 564 -35.04 37.84 21.91
C LEU A 564 -35.33 37.07 23.21
N ARG A 565 -36.27 36.11 23.19
CA ARG A 565 -36.55 35.29 24.38
C ARG A 565 -35.39 34.37 24.75
N TYR A 566 -34.65 33.87 23.75
CA TYR A 566 -33.45 33.07 23.98
C TYR A 566 -32.35 33.94 24.59
N LEU A 567 -32.11 35.14 24.03
CA LEU A 567 -31.20 36.14 24.58
C LEU A 567 -31.55 36.53 26.02
N GLU A 568 -32.83 36.72 26.33
CA GLU A 568 -33.30 37.07 27.67
C GLU A 568 -33.07 35.96 28.71
N LYS A 569 -33.10 34.70 28.27
CA LYS A 569 -33.05 33.53 29.16
C LYS A 569 -31.65 32.93 29.33
N TYR A 570 -30.81 33.01 28.29
CA TYR A 570 -29.52 32.29 28.25
C TYR A 570 -28.33 33.16 27.83
N GLY A 571 -28.54 34.22 27.04
CA GLY A 571 -27.45 35.06 26.53
C GLY A 571 -27.15 36.29 27.37
N ASP A 572 -26.02 36.95 27.08
CA ASP A 572 -25.69 38.25 27.68
C ASP A 572 -26.40 39.38 26.92
N ILE A 573 -27.58 39.76 27.42
CA ILE A 573 -28.42 40.84 26.87
C ILE A 573 -27.60 42.13 26.64
N TYR A 574 -26.54 42.35 27.43
CA TYR A 574 -25.82 43.62 27.50
C TYR A 574 -24.69 43.77 26.48
N SER A 575 -24.17 42.68 25.93
CA SER A 575 -23.09 42.71 24.92
C SER A 575 -23.59 42.59 23.48
N VAL A 576 -24.85 42.19 23.27
CA VAL A 576 -25.40 41.93 21.92
C VAL A 576 -25.67 43.21 21.12
N SER A 577 -25.35 43.20 19.83
CA SER A 577 -25.59 44.32 18.91
C SER A 577 -27.07 44.46 18.55
N ALA A 578 -27.69 45.57 18.94
CA ALA A 578 -29.08 45.89 18.62
C ALA A 578 -29.34 46.02 17.11
N ARG A 579 -28.33 46.42 16.34
CA ARG A 579 -28.42 46.63 14.90
C ARG A 579 -28.89 45.38 14.15
N LYS A 580 -28.31 44.21 14.46
CA LYS A 580 -28.63 42.95 13.77
C LYS A 580 -30.11 42.58 13.91
N PHE A 581 -30.68 42.78 15.10
CA PHE A 581 -32.10 42.51 15.38
C PHE A 581 -33.03 43.54 14.74
N LEU A 582 -32.65 44.81 14.74
CA LEU A 582 -33.44 45.88 14.10
C LEU A 582 -33.43 45.77 12.58
N GLU A 583 -32.28 45.40 11.99
CA GLU A 583 -32.13 45.18 10.55
C GLU A 583 -33.00 44.02 10.06
N THR A 584 -32.97 42.90 10.77
CA THR A 584 -33.81 41.74 10.48
C THR A 584 -35.29 42.02 10.70
N ALA A 585 -35.66 42.73 11.77
CA ALA A 585 -37.04 43.16 12.01
C ALA A 585 -37.55 44.18 11.00
N TYR A 586 -36.68 45.04 10.48
CA TYR A 586 -37.00 45.97 9.40
C TYR A 586 -37.25 45.23 8.09
N ALA A 587 -36.45 44.20 7.79
CA ALA A 587 -36.56 43.40 6.58
C ALA A 587 -37.87 42.58 6.49
N THR A 588 -38.48 42.18 7.62
CA THR A 588 -39.75 41.43 7.62
C THR A 588 -40.96 42.28 7.22
N LYS A 589 -40.84 43.63 7.23
CA LYS A 589 -41.94 44.60 6.99
C LYS A 589 -43.14 44.47 7.94
N ASP A 590 -43.02 43.71 9.03
CA ASP A 590 -44.04 43.59 10.06
C ASP A 590 -43.85 44.68 11.12
N THR A 591 -44.78 45.64 11.13
CA THR A 591 -44.75 46.80 12.04
C THR A 591 -44.81 46.38 13.51
N LYS A 592 -45.52 45.30 13.85
CA LYS A 592 -45.65 44.82 15.23
C LYS A 592 -44.34 44.21 15.73
N ILE A 593 -43.69 43.40 14.91
CA ILE A 593 -42.41 42.78 15.25
C ILE A 593 -41.33 43.86 15.39
N PHE A 594 -41.26 44.80 14.45
CA PHE A 594 -40.31 45.91 14.52
C PHE A 594 -40.50 46.75 15.79
N HIS A 595 -41.75 47.09 16.14
CA HIS A 595 -42.04 47.83 17.37
C HIS A 595 -41.59 47.09 18.63
N GLN A 596 -41.87 45.78 18.73
CA GLN A 596 -41.48 44.96 19.88
C GLN A 596 -39.95 44.87 20.03
N VAL A 597 -39.23 44.65 18.93
CA VAL A 597 -37.77 44.56 18.93
C VAL A 597 -37.15 45.91 19.30
N TYR A 598 -37.67 47.01 18.74
CA TYR A 598 -37.21 48.35 19.05
C TYR A 598 -37.43 48.71 20.53
N LYS A 599 -38.62 48.43 21.07
CA LYS A 599 -38.93 48.64 22.50
C LYS A 599 -38.07 47.78 23.42
N PHE A 600 -37.79 46.52 23.05
CA PHE A 600 -36.92 45.65 23.82
C PHE A 600 -35.52 46.27 24.01
N PHE A 601 -34.90 46.74 22.92
CA PHE A 601 -33.58 47.38 23.03
C PHE A 601 -33.62 48.77 23.66
N GLN A 602 -34.72 49.52 23.57
CA GLN A 602 -34.91 50.74 24.37
C GLN A 602 -34.90 50.44 25.87
N LEU A 603 -35.63 49.41 26.30
CA LEU A 603 -35.66 48.96 27.70
C LEU A 603 -34.30 48.44 28.17
N ARG A 604 -33.56 47.73 27.30
CA ARG A 604 -32.17 47.35 27.57
C ARG A 604 -31.29 48.58 27.78
N ASN A 605 -31.34 49.56 26.88
CA ASN A 605 -30.53 50.76 26.95
C ASN A 605 -30.86 51.57 28.21
N LEU A 606 -32.13 51.63 28.60
CA LEU A 606 -32.57 52.23 29.86
C LEU A 606 -31.92 51.53 31.06
N LYS A 607 -31.95 50.19 31.10
CA LYS A 607 -31.31 49.42 32.19
C LYS A 607 -29.79 49.55 32.23
N LEU A 608 -29.14 49.68 31.08
CA LEU A 608 -27.68 49.77 30.97
C LEU A 608 -27.11 51.16 31.26
N ARG A 609 -27.81 52.21 30.81
CA ARG A 609 -27.27 53.58 30.71
C ARG A 609 -28.23 54.65 31.20
N ASN A 610 -29.39 54.28 31.75
CA ASN A 610 -30.49 55.20 32.09
C ASN A 610 -30.94 56.09 30.91
N SER A 611 -30.74 55.63 29.67
CA SER A 611 -31.13 56.34 28.45
C SER A 611 -31.78 55.40 27.45
N LEU A 612 -32.87 55.83 26.82
CA LEU A 612 -33.58 55.07 25.78
C LEU A 612 -32.84 55.10 24.43
N GLU A 613 -31.75 55.86 24.31
CA GLU A 613 -31.07 56.12 23.04
C GLU A 613 -30.05 55.03 22.68
N PHE A 614 -29.93 54.77 21.38
CA PHE A 614 -28.88 53.91 20.83
C PHE A 614 -27.58 54.69 20.73
N VAL A 615 -26.44 54.04 20.98
CA VAL A 615 -25.14 54.72 20.88
C VAL A 615 -24.84 55.00 19.41
N LYS A 616 -24.26 56.16 19.12
CA LYS A 616 -23.80 56.50 17.76
C LYS A 616 -22.89 55.43 17.13
N GLY A 617 -22.14 54.67 17.94
CA GLY A 617 -21.28 53.57 17.48
C GLY A 617 -22.02 52.28 17.09
N GLU A 618 -23.29 52.08 17.45
CA GLU A 618 -24.08 50.89 17.08
C GLU A 618 -24.72 51.01 15.67
N ASN A 619 -24.64 52.19 15.03
CA ASN A 619 -25.18 52.47 13.70
C ASN A 619 -26.70 52.20 13.53
N CYS A 620 -27.50 52.46 14.58
CA CYS A 620 -28.96 52.24 14.57
C CYS A 620 -29.80 53.43 14.08
N THR A 621 -29.18 54.54 13.65
CA THR A 621 -29.86 55.82 13.33
C THR A 621 -30.91 55.72 12.23
N VAL A 622 -30.72 54.81 11.27
CA VAL A 622 -31.69 54.53 10.20
C VAL A 622 -32.98 53.93 10.77
N TYR A 623 -32.85 53.04 11.76
CA TYR A 623 -33.98 52.38 12.41
C TYR A 623 -34.70 53.30 13.40
N GLU A 624 -33.97 54.23 14.05
CA GLU A 624 -34.58 55.27 14.88
C GLU A 624 -35.50 56.18 14.05
N LYS A 625 -35.01 56.69 12.91
CA LYS A 625 -35.83 57.47 11.96
C LYS A 625 -37.02 56.69 11.44
N HIS A 626 -36.83 55.40 11.15
CA HIS A 626 -37.93 54.55 10.69
C HIS A 626 -39.01 54.35 11.76
N PHE A 627 -38.60 54.15 13.02
CA PHE A 627 -39.52 54.06 14.15
C PHE A 627 -40.30 55.36 14.34
N GLU A 628 -39.63 56.51 14.29
CA GLU A 628 -40.28 57.82 14.40
C GLU A 628 -41.26 58.09 13.27
N ASN A 629 -40.94 57.66 12.04
CA ASN A 629 -41.83 57.81 10.88
C ASN A 629 -43.09 56.94 10.98
N ILE A 630 -43.01 55.74 11.57
CA ILE A 630 -44.17 54.84 11.67
C ILE A 630 -44.99 55.08 12.95
N PHE A 631 -44.33 55.37 14.07
CA PHE A 631 -44.95 55.39 15.40
C PHE A 631 -44.91 56.75 16.12
N GLY A 632 -44.24 57.76 15.54
CA GLY A 632 -44.12 59.11 16.11
C GLY A 632 -42.89 59.31 17.02
N SER A 633 -42.52 60.58 17.22
CA SER A 633 -41.34 60.98 18.00
C SER A 633 -41.51 60.77 19.51
N LYS A 634 -40.40 60.36 20.15
CA LYS A 634 -40.19 60.12 21.60
C LYS A 634 -41.11 60.94 22.54
N ILE A 635 -41.69 60.22 23.52
CA ILE A 635 -42.38 60.66 24.76
C ILE A 635 -43.91 60.54 24.75
N SER A 636 -44.37 59.36 25.17
CA SER A 636 -45.59 59.00 25.91
C SER A 636 -45.83 57.51 25.61
N VAL A 637 -45.62 56.57 26.52
CA VAL A 637 -46.41 56.34 27.73
C VAL A 637 -45.53 55.68 28.78
N LEU A 638 -45.27 56.40 29.88
CA LEU A 638 -45.10 55.81 31.20
C LEU A 638 -46.51 55.72 31.77
N LEU A 639 -47.06 54.50 31.79
CA LEU A 639 -48.04 53.94 32.73
C LEU A 639 -48.27 52.47 32.36
#